data_AF-A0A940CH91-F1
#
_entry.id   AF-A0A940CH91-F1
#
_cell.length_a   1.000
_cell.length_b   1.000
_cell.length_c   1.000
_cell.angle_alpha   90.00
_cell.angle_beta   90.00
_cell.angle_gamma   90.00
#
_symmetry.space_group_name_H-M   'P 1'
#
loop_
_entity.id
_entity.type
_entity.pdbx_description
1 polymer ?
#
loop_
_entity_poly.entity_id
_entity_poly.type
_entity_poly.pdbx_seq_one_letter_code
_entity_poly.pdbx_strand_id
1 'polypeptide(L)'
;YYKDNQDFILPTSRKNEVVNFVKKGLKDLSVSRTSFSWGIPVPKDKKHVIYVWLDALTNYISALNFPNTNDKNYKKFWPADVHIIGKDILRFHAIYWPAFLLAAKLPLPKRVFGHGWILSDDKKMSKSLGNILDPIEIIKNYGTDQLRYYLVKEVSLGNDGSISMENLKNCINNDLANNYGNLCQRVFSFIKKNCSNKIPKVKKFIDSDNKLLNQLKNNIPNLIKLINNQNLNEFCRPRTSVIAQPGALLTTQKGIKEVLQAKHSSYQLISKINTQFDEWKKDNPNYIFIGHNIVNFDESVLEYNLFNNLYFPYITRTNRGDTLNLVRALYAFNPSSIKTPLTARGNPSFKLEKLAEMNNLPIEFAHDAYSDVKTSIALAKFVYDIDSKSWSQLEMTMNKEKAIEYVNKNKGFCYLTNFGGRIKLEALSMVCESRYSGWFNTINLANDPTPLLEANNEEFKTLIKKKNRYVISNQHPILLSGKLAVNYEPYNELGADVLNERAKMVFKNKSLAEKFKHMEIDRQLEKEDQASQDNIFPESKANMFTKFGQQEVIKEFHEKKTWEEKYKVGLSLRDPRAQFILKRLIFDESPTTLSDDDFKSVHRELHDRLVINQERPFTTIPEAMMQTDTELSNLEDSEDENKDKKLKILNEYNTYLSFLENYFSTKNPQPLKTGKELVKQIFS
;
A
#
# COMPACT_ATOMS: atom_id res chain seq x y z
N TYR A 1 11.60 -12.58 -33.79
CA TYR A 1 10.88 -13.37 -32.78
C TYR A 1 10.67 -12.63 -31.46
N TYR A 2 11.66 -12.47 -30.57
CA TYR A 2 11.39 -11.82 -29.25
C TYR A 2 10.91 -10.36 -29.34
N LYS A 3 11.36 -9.61 -30.36
CA LYS A 3 10.85 -8.24 -30.61
C LYS A 3 9.35 -8.25 -30.96
N ASP A 4 8.89 -9.29 -31.65
CA ASP A 4 7.52 -9.41 -32.15
C ASP A 4 6.59 -10.09 -31.14
N ASN A 5 7.17 -10.80 -30.16
CA ASN A 5 6.45 -11.58 -29.14
C ASN A 5 6.87 -11.13 -27.74
N GLN A 6 6.39 -9.96 -27.33
CA GLN A 6 6.84 -9.29 -26.11
C GLN A 6 6.53 -10.08 -24.83
N ASP A 7 5.49 -10.91 -24.82
CA ASP A 7 5.05 -11.71 -23.66
C ASP A 7 5.57 -13.16 -23.68
N PHE A 8 6.50 -13.47 -24.60
CA PHE A 8 7.06 -14.82 -24.73
C PHE A 8 7.92 -15.22 -23.53
N ILE A 9 8.62 -14.28 -22.88
CA ILE A 9 9.41 -14.53 -21.67
C ILE A 9 8.90 -13.60 -20.57
N LEU A 10 8.58 -14.17 -19.41
CA LEU A 10 8.24 -13.42 -18.19
C LEU A 10 9.04 -13.95 -16.99
N PRO A 11 9.27 -13.12 -15.95
CA PRO A 11 9.00 -11.67 -15.91
C PRO A 11 9.90 -10.87 -16.86
N THR A 12 9.59 -9.59 -17.08
CA THR A 12 10.31 -8.71 -18.02
C THR A 12 11.82 -8.65 -17.76
N SER A 13 12.25 -8.76 -16.49
CA SER A 13 13.68 -8.83 -16.12
C SER A 13 14.38 -10.03 -16.76
N ARG A 14 13.77 -11.22 -16.73
CA ARG A 14 14.28 -12.44 -17.35
C ARG A 14 14.32 -12.35 -18.88
N LYS A 15 13.29 -11.73 -19.46
CA LYS A 15 13.28 -11.43 -20.90
C LYS A 15 14.45 -10.53 -21.30
N ASN A 16 14.70 -9.46 -20.54
CA ASN A 16 15.78 -8.53 -20.82
C ASN A 16 17.14 -9.24 -20.77
N GLU A 17 17.37 -10.13 -19.79
CA GLU A 17 18.58 -10.96 -19.73
C GLU A 17 18.76 -11.77 -21.02
N VAL A 18 17.73 -12.51 -21.44
CA VAL A 18 17.76 -13.38 -22.63
C VAL A 18 17.97 -12.55 -23.90
N VAL A 19 17.24 -11.45 -24.06
CA VAL A 19 17.34 -10.57 -25.24
C VAL A 19 18.72 -9.93 -25.31
N ASN A 20 19.28 -9.47 -24.19
CA ASN A 20 20.62 -8.88 -24.14
C ASN A 20 21.69 -9.92 -24.46
N PHE A 21 21.55 -11.16 -23.96
CA PHE A 21 22.45 -12.25 -24.31
C PHE A 21 22.44 -12.52 -25.83
N VAL A 22 21.24 -12.63 -26.42
CA VAL A 22 21.10 -12.89 -27.86
C VAL A 22 21.62 -11.73 -28.71
N LYS A 23 21.42 -10.48 -28.28
CA LYS A 23 21.96 -9.29 -28.96
C LYS A 23 23.48 -9.24 -29.02
N LYS A 24 24.18 -9.84 -28.03
CA LYS A 24 25.65 -9.93 -28.02
C LYS A 24 26.22 -10.88 -29.08
N GLY A 25 25.35 -11.60 -29.80
CA GLY A 25 25.72 -12.62 -30.77
C GLY A 25 25.73 -14.02 -30.15
N LEU A 26 25.33 -15.01 -30.95
CA LEU A 26 25.30 -16.42 -30.55
C LEU A 26 26.50 -17.15 -31.18
N LYS A 27 27.08 -18.09 -30.44
CA LYS A 27 28.11 -18.99 -30.94
C LYS A 27 27.49 -20.35 -31.23
N ASP A 28 28.08 -21.07 -32.17
CA ASP A 28 27.67 -22.44 -32.48
C ASP A 28 27.82 -23.33 -31.24
N LEU A 29 26.75 -24.06 -30.95
CA LEU A 29 26.70 -25.03 -29.86
C LEU A 29 26.84 -26.42 -30.46
N SER A 30 27.94 -27.11 -30.14
CA SER A 30 28.06 -28.52 -30.50
C SER A 30 26.98 -29.34 -29.77
N VAL A 31 26.24 -30.14 -30.53
CA VAL A 31 25.18 -31.03 -30.03
C VAL A 31 25.68 -32.42 -29.64
N SER A 32 26.99 -32.67 -29.69
CA SER A 32 27.62 -33.92 -29.27
C SER A 32 28.81 -33.71 -28.31
N ARG A 33 29.15 -34.72 -27.52
CA ARG A 33 30.28 -34.74 -26.57
C ARG A 33 31.06 -36.05 -26.70
N THR A 34 32.37 -36.00 -26.46
CA THR A 34 33.26 -37.18 -26.47
C THR A 34 33.90 -37.46 -25.12
N SER A 35 33.71 -36.58 -24.13
CA SER A 35 34.38 -36.63 -22.83
C SER A 35 33.83 -37.69 -21.87
N PHE A 36 32.70 -38.32 -22.20
CA PHE A 36 32.08 -39.39 -21.41
C PHE A 36 31.18 -40.27 -22.30
N SER A 37 30.95 -41.51 -21.86
CA SER A 37 30.17 -42.52 -22.58
C SER A 37 28.75 -42.74 -22.03
N TRP A 38 28.41 -42.14 -20.88
CA TRP A 38 27.07 -42.24 -20.30
C TRP A 38 26.15 -41.18 -20.93
N GLY A 39 25.21 -41.62 -21.79
CA GLY A 39 24.27 -40.75 -22.50
C GLY A 39 23.68 -41.42 -23.74
N ILE A 40 22.81 -40.70 -24.47
CA ILE A 40 22.25 -41.19 -25.75
C ILE A 40 23.34 -41.15 -26.83
N PRO A 41 23.69 -42.27 -27.48
CA PRO A 41 24.72 -42.27 -28.52
C PRO A 41 24.26 -41.51 -29.77
N VAL A 42 25.18 -40.78 -30.41
CA VAL A 42 24.87 -40.13 -31.69
C VAL A 42 24.63 -41.22 -32.75
N PRO A 43 23.56 -41.10 -33.58
CA PRO A 43 23.33 -42.05 -34.65
C PRO A 43 24.55 -42.18 -35.56
N LYS A 44 25.01 -43.42 -35.76
CA LYS A 44 26.18 -43.77 -36.60
C LYS A 44 27.55 -43.27 -36.07
N ASP A 45 27.64 -42.72 -34.86
CA ASP A 45 28.91 -42.38 -34.23
C ASP A 45 28.89 -42.67 -32.71
N LYS A 46 29.33 -43.89 -32.35
CA LYS A 46 29.34 -44.36 -30.95
C LYS A 46 30.40 -43.70 -30.07
N LYS A 47 31.35 -42.94 -30.65
CA LYS A 47 32.34 -42.17 -29.87
C LYS A 47 31.75 -40.87 -29.31
N HIS A 48 30.62 -40.46 -29.86
CA HIS A 48 29.92 -39.26 -29.48
C HIS A 48 28.60 -39.58 -28.76
N VAL A 49 28.31 -38.84 -27.69
CA VAL A 49 27.02 -38.83 -27.01
C VAL A 49 26.31 -37.49 -27.24
N ILE A 50 24.97 -37.52 -27.28
CA ILE A 50 24.14 -36.32 -27.45
C ILE A 50 24.34 -35.38 -26.27
N TYR A 51 24.41 -34.08 -26.55
CA TYR A 51 24.51 -33.05 -25.53
C TYR A 51 23.32 -33.09 -24.57
N VAL A 52 23.59 -33.17 -23.27
CA VAL A 52 22.58 -33.41 -22.22
C VAL A 52 21.39 -32.46 -22.27
N TRP A 53 21.58 -31.18 -22.61
CA TRP A 53 20.46 -30.24 -22.69
C TRP A 53 19.59 -30.46 -23.92
N LEU A 54 20.12 -31.00 -25.02
CA LEU A 54 19.28 -31.37 -26.16
C LEU A 54 18.37 -32.55 -25.80
N ASP A 55 18.93 -33.57 -25.15
CA ASP A 55 18.18 -34.73 -24.65
C ASP A 55 17.14 -34.31 -23.59
N ALA A 56 17.57 -33.64 -22.52
CA ALA A 56 16.72 -33.23 -21.41
C ALA A 56 15.54 -32.35 -21.84
N LEU A 57 15.76 -31.43 -22.78
CA LEU A 57 14.68 -30.57 -23.30
C LEU A 57 13.70 -31.34 -24.20
N THR A 58 14.16 -32.38 -24.91
CA THR A 58 13.29 -33.20 -25.75
C THR A 58 12.27 -33.99 -24.92
N ASN A 59 12.55 -34.24 -23.63
CA ASN A 59 11.60 -34.91 -22.73
C ASN A 59 10.26 -34.20 -22.57
N TYR A 60 10.18 -32.87 -22.77
CA TYR A 60 8.91 -32.15 -22.72
C TYR A 60 7.90 -32.62 -23.78
N ILE A 61 8.38 -33.13 -24.92
CA ILE A 61 7.51 -33.63 -26.00
C ILE A 61 7.53 -35.15 -26.11
N SER A 62 8.65 -35.82 -25.79
CA SER A 62 8.71 -37.30 -25.84
C SER A 62 7.80 -37.94 -24.79
N ALA A 63 7.68 -37.33 -23.59
CA ALA A 63 6.74 -37.75 -22.55
C ALA A 63 5.26 -37.63 -22.98
N LEU A 64 4.99 -36.92 -24.08
CA LEU A 64 3.67 -36.77 -24.69
C LEU A 64 3.47 -37.71 -25.89
N ASN A 65 4.30 -38.76 -26.02
CA ASN A 65 4.32 -39.72 -27.12
C ASN A 65 4.75 -39.15 -28.48
N PHE A 66 5.49 -38.03 -28.51
CA PHE A 66 6.17 -37.57 -29.73
C PHE A 66 7.15 -38.68 -30.23
N PRO A 67 7.21 -38.99 -31.53
CA PRO A 67 6.78 -38.19 -32.69
C PRO A 67 5.32 -38.35 -33.14
N ASN A 68 4.47 -39.09 -32.42
CA ASN A 68 3.06 -39.22 -32.81
C ASN A 68 2.27 -37.95 -32.48
N THR A 69 2.22 -37.00 -33.42
CA THR A 69 1.48 -35.72 -33.26
C THR A 69 -0.04 -35.89 -33.21
N ASN A 70 -0.56 -37.07 -33.54
CA ASN A 70 -1.98 -37.38 -33.42
C ASN A 70 -2.39 -37.86 -32.03
N ASP A 71 -1.42 -38.16 -31.16
CA ASP A 71 -1.67 -38.59 -29.79
C ASP A 71 -2.47 -37.53 -29.01
N LYS A 72 -3.38 -38.00 -28.16
CA LYS A 72 -4.26 -37.16 -27.34
C LYS A 72 -3.46 -36.28 -26.37
N ASN A 73 -2.40 -36.80 -25.77
CA ASN A 73 -1.56 -36.06 -24.84
C ASN A 73 -0.74 -34.99 -25.56
N TYR A 74 -0.17 -35.32 -26.73
CA TYR A 74 0.51 -34.33 -27.56
C TYR A 74 -0.41 -33.16 -27.93
N LYS A 75 -1.59 -33.46 -28.48
CA LYS A 75 -2.58 -32.42 -28.86
C LYS A 75 -3.09 -31.59 -27.68
N LYS A 76 -3.16 -32.20 -26.49
CA LYS A 76 -3.67 -31.54 -25.28
C LYS A 76 -2.63 -30.62 -24.64
N PHE A 77 -1.37 -31.01 -24.64
CA PHE A 77 -0.33 -30.34 -23.84
C PHE A 77 0.74 -29.63 -24.68
N TRP A 78 0.80 -29.84 -26.00
CA TRP A 78 1.77 -29.20 -26.88
C TRP A 78 1.12 -28.45 -28.05
N PRO A 79 1.52 -27.20 -28.34
CA PRO A 79 2.51 -26.40 -27.59
C PRO A 79 2.03 -25.99 -26.20
N ALA A 80 2.93 -25.99 -25.22
CA ALA A 80 2.60 -25.58 -23.86
C ALA A 80 2.12 -24.12 -23.81
N ASP A 81 1.02 -23.84 -23.12
CA ASP A 81 0.54 -22.48 -22.91
C ASP A 81 1.52 -21.66 -22.05
N VAL A 82 2.08 -22.29 -21.01
CA VAL A 82 3.12 -21.72 -20.14
C VAL A 82 4.15 -22.78 -19.79
N HIS A 83 5.42 -22.46 -20.00
CA HIS A 83 6.58 -23.27 -19.65
C HIS A 83 7.27 -22.65 -18.43
N ILE A 84 6.92 -23.13 -17.23
CA ILE A 84 7.43 -22.62 -15.94
C ILE A 84 8.77 -23.29 -15.63
N ILE A 85 9.83 -22.49 -15.41
CA ILE A 85 11.20 -22.97 -15.17
C ILE A 85 11.93 -22.11 -14.11
N GLY A 86 12.98 -22.67 -13.50
CA GLY A 86 13.84 -21.93 -12.58
C GLY A 86 14.73 -20.91 -13.29
N LYS A 87 15.00 -19.76 -12.66
CA LYS A 87 15.83 -18.67 -13.22
C LYS A 87 17.22 -19.12 -13.68
N ASP A 88 17.80 -20.12 -13.03
CA ASP A 88 19.15 -20.67 -13.29
C ASP A 88 19.23 -21.47 -14.60
N ILE A 89 18.12 -22.05 -15.04
CA ILE A 89 18.04 -22.84 -16.29
C ILE A 89 17.37 -22.08 -17.43
N LEU A 90 17.15 -20.77 -17.26
CA LEU A 90 16.46 -19.90 -18.21
C LEU A 90 17.09 -19.91 -19.60
N ARG A 91 18.42 -19.86 -19.71
CA ARG A 91 19.10 -19.82 -21.02
C ARG A 91 18.81 -21.07 -21.84
N PHE A 92 18.76 -22.24 -21.20
CA PHE A 92 18.46 -23.48 -21.89
C PHE A 92 17.03 -23.51 -22.44
N HIS A 93 16.08 -22.97 -21.69
CA HIS A 93 14.65 -23.01 -22.02
C HIS A 93 14.15 -21.85 -22.87
N ALA A 94 14.83 -20.70 -22.80
CA ALA A 94 14.43 -19.49 -23.51
C ALA A 94 15.29 -19.22 -24.75
N ILE A 95 16.47 -19.83 -24.90
CA ILE A 95 17.35 -19.66 -26.07
C ILE A 95 17.53 -20.98 -26.82
N TYR A 96 18.10 -22.00 -26.18
CA TYR A 96 18.43 -23.25 -26.87
C TYR A 96 17.19 -24.06 -27.25
N TRP A 97 16.24 -24.22 -26.33
CA TRP A 97 15.01 -24.97 -26.61
C TRP A 97 14.22 -24.37 -27.78
N PRO A 98 13.95 -23.05 -27.84
CA PRO A 98 13.33 -22.45 -29.00
C PRO A 98 14.15 -22.62 -30.27
N ALA A 99 15.49 -22.51 -30.21
CA ALA A 99 16.34 -22.72 -31.38
C ALA A 99 16.23 -24.16 -31.91
N PHE A 100 16.22 -25.17 -31.03
CA PHE A 100 16.05 -26.58 -31.41
C PHE A 100 14.68 -26.84 -32.04
N LEU A 101 13.61 -26.33 -31.43
CA LEU A 101 12.25 -26.44 -31.95
C LEU A 101 12.10 -25.76 -33.31
N LEU A 102 12.64 -24.55 -33.48
CA LEU A 102 12.63 -23.83 -34.76
C LEU A 102 13.39 -24.61 -35.83
N ALA A 103 14.57 -25.14 -35.52
CA ALA A 103 15.35 -25.97 -36.44
C ALA A 103 14.60 -27.25 -36.84
N ALA A 104 13.88 -27.86 -35.89
CA ALA A 104 13.03 -29.03 -36.12
C ALA A 104 11.65 -28.70 -36.74
N LYS A 105 11.36 -27.41 -37.00
CA LYS A 105 10.05 -26.93 -37.49
C LYS A 105 8.87 -27.33 -36.59
N LEU A 106 9.10 -27.38 -35.28
CA LEU A 106 8.10 -27.65 -34.26
C LEU A 106 7.57 -26.34 -33.65
N PRO A 107 6.32 -26.31 -33.14
CA PRO A 107 5.79 -25.12 -32.52
C PRO A 107 6.50 -24.81 -31.21
N LEU A 108 6.68 -23.52 -30.94
CA LEU A 108 7.24 -23.03 -29.68
C LEU A 108 6.20 -23.05 -28.56
N PRO A 109 6.61 -23.17 -27.28
CA PRO A 109 5.71 -22.87 -26.17
C PRO A 109 5.16 -21.44 -26.33
N LYS A 110 3.93 -21.17 -25.90
CA LYS A 110 3.35 -19.81 -26.05
C LYS A 110 4.03 -18.80 -25.13
N ARG A 111 4.55 -19.26 -23.98
CA ARG A 111 5.26 -18.45 -22.98
C ARG A 111 6.25 -19.31 -22.19
N VAL A 112 7.40 -18.74 -21.85
CA VAL A 112 8.38 -19.24 -20.88
C VAL A 112 8.35 -18.32 -19.65
N PHE A 113 8.17 -18.88 -18.45
CA PHE A 113 8.17 -18.12 -17.22
C PHE A 113 9.32 -18.56 -16.30
N GLY A 114 10.26 -17.66 -16.03
CA GLY A 114 11.40 -17.90 -15.14
C GLY A 114 11.11 -17.49 -13.70
N HIS A 115 10.73 -18.44 -12.84
CA HIS A 115 10.51 -18.17 -11.41
C HIS A 115 11.82 -18.10 -10.62
N GLY A 116 11.80 -17.46 -9.45
CA GLY A 116 12.96 -17.41 -8.55
C GLY A 116 13.13 -18.69 -7.74
N TRP A 117 14.14 -18.72 -6.88
CA TRP A 117 14.41 -19.86 -6.01
C TRP A 117 13.33 -20.03 -4.94
N ILE A 118 13.08 -21.29 -4.59
CA ILE A 118 12.37 -21.63 -3.35
C ILE A 118 13.44 -21.78 -2.27
N LEU A 119 13.41 -20.92 -1.28
CA LEU A 119 14.32 -20.90 -0.14
C LEU A 119 13.65 -21.60 1.05
N SER A 120 14.43 -22.26 1.90
CA SER A 120 13.96 -22.75 3.20
C SER A 120 14.48 -21.81 4.27
N ASP A 121 13.58 -21.15 5.00
CA ASP A 121 13.93 -20.16 6.04
C ASP A 121 14.99 -19.15 5.54
N ASP A 122 14.72 -18.56 4.37
CA ASP A 122 15.54 -17.57 3.65
C ASP A 122 16.93 -18.06 3.20
N LYS A 123 17.18 -19.36 3.31
CA LYS A 123 18.43 -19.98 2.89
C LYS A 123 18.20 -20.88 1.68
N LYS A 124 19.17 -20.87 0.77
CA LYS A 124 19.20 -21.84 -0.33
C LYS A 124 19.24 -23.25 0.25
N MET A 125 18.35 -24.13 -0.23
CA MET A 125 18.35 -25.52 0.20
C MET A 125 19.65 -26.21 -0.22
N SER A 126 20.27 -26.93 0.71
CA SER A 126 21.44 -27.76 0.41
C SER A 126 21.45 -29.02 1.26
N LYS A 127 21.96 -30.11 0.69
CA LYS A 127 22.11 -31.39 1.42
C LYS A 127 23.06 -31.25 2.61
N SER A 128 24.10 -30.41 2.49
CA SER A 128 25.09 -30.21 3.55
C SER A 128 24.56 -29.38 4.73
N LEU A 129 23.61 -28.47 4.48
CA LEU A 129 22.98 -27.66 5.53
C LEU A 129 21.79 -28.37 6.20
N GLY A 130 21.35 -29.52 5.67
CA GLY A 130 20.22 -30.27 6.21
C GLY A 130 18.87 -29.54 6.13
N ASN A 131 18.78 -28.43 5.39
CA ASN A 131 17.60 -27.58 5.27
C ASN A 131 16.76 -27.89 4.01
N ILE A 132 16.80 -29.13 3.52
CA ILE A 132 15.98 -29.54 2.38
C ILE A 132 14.57 -29.81 2.86
N LEU A 133 13.61 -29.16 2.22
CA LEU A 133 12.20 -29.46 2.38
C LEU A 133 11.78 -30.43 1.27
N ASP A 134 11.60 -31.70 1.62
CA ASP A 134 11.17 -32.71 0.67
C ASP A 134 9.66 -32.53 0.36
N PRO A 135 9.29 -32.16 -0.88
CA PRO A 135 7.89 -31.98 -1.22
C PRO A 135 7.07 -33.27 -1.08
N ILE A 136 7.68 -34.45 -1.27
CA ILE A 136 6.98 -35.74 -1.14
C ILE A 136 6.60 -36.01 0.31
N GLU A 137 7.48 -35.69 1.25
CA GLU A 137 7.20 -35.80 2.68
C GLU A 137 6.11 -34.82 3.11
N ILE A 138 6.20 -33.57 2.64
CA ILE A 138 5.18 -32.55 2.92
C ILE A 138 3.83 -32.97 2.37
N ILE A 139 3.77 -33.49 1.15
CA ILE A 139 2.54 -34.00 0.53
C ILE A 139 1.96 -35.15 1.36
N LYS A 140 2.79 -36.07 1.85
CA LYS A 140 2.35 -37.18 2.69
C LYS A 140 1.70 -36.70 3.99
N ASN A 141 2.23 -35.63 4.58
CA ASN A 141 1.78 -35.12 5.88
C ASN A 141 0.61 -34.13 5.78
N TYR A 142 0.56 -33.29 4.75
CA TYR A 142 -0.40 -32.17 4.64
C TYR A 142 -1.31 -32.24 3.43
N GLY A 143 -0.96 -33.00 2.40
CA GLY A 143 -1.69 -33.11 1.15
C GLY A 143 -1.15 -32.21 0.04
N THR A 144 -1.38 -32.65 -1.21
CA THR A 144 -0.87 -31.99 -2.42
C THR A 144 -1.48 -30.61 -2.64
N ASP A 145 -2.79 -30.47 -2.41
CA ASP A 145 -3.49 -29.22 -2.72
C ASP A 145 -3.18 -28.13 -1.70
N GLN A 146 -2.95 -28.50 -0.44
CA GLN A 146 -2.47 -27.63 0.62
C GLN A 146 -1.11 -27.04 0.27
N LEU A 147 -0.16 -27.89 -0.16
CA LEU A 147 1.15 -27.44 -0.60
C LEU A 147 1.06 -26.54 -1.84
N ARG A 148 0.23 -26.89 -2.83
CA ARG A 148 0.00 -26.04 -4.01
C ARG A 148 -0.56 -24.68 -3.64
N TYR A 149 -1.59 -24.65 -2.79
CA TYR A 149 -2.20 -23.41 -2.31
C TYR A 149 -1.17 -22.52 -1.63
N TYR A 150 -0.40 -23.10 -0.70
CA TYR A 150 0.66 -22.40 0.01
C TYR A 150 1.72 -21.84 -0.94
N LEU A 151 2.24 -22.64 -1.87
CA LEU A 151 3.25 -22.19 -2.83
C LEU A 151 2.72 -21.09 -3.75
N VAL A 152 1.49 -21.18 -4.24
CA VAL A 152 0.90 -20.14 -5.10
C VAL A 152 0.68 -18.84 -4.34
N LYS A 153 0.36 -18.92 -3.05
CA LYS A 153 0.09 -17.77 -2.20
C LYS A 153 1.38 -17.08 -1.74
N GLU A 154 2.35 -17.86 -1.28
CA GLU A 154 3.51 -17.34 -0.54
C GLU A 154 4.76 -17.22 -1.43
N VAL A 155 4.84 -17.98 -2.54
CA VAL A 155 5.94 -17.89 -3.49
C VAL A 155 5.55 -16.97 -4.64
N SER A 156 5.97 -15.74 -4.48
CA SER A 156 6.00 -14.67 -5.46
C SER A 156 6.57 -15.08 -6.82
N LEU A 157 5.70 -15.22 -7.82
CA LEU A 157 6.12 -15.58 -9.18
C LEU A 157 7.06 -14.52 -9.79
N GLY A 158 8.34 -14.88 -9.93
CA GLY A 158 9.38 -14.07 -10.58
C GLY A 158 10.53 -13.64 -9.65
N ASN A 159 10.30 -13.66 -8.34
CA ASN A 159 11.31 -13.43 -7.31
C ASN A 159 11.59 -14.72 -6.54
N ASP A 160 12.64 -14.71 -5.73
CA ASP A 160 12.91 -15.81 -4.80
C ASP A 160 11.86 -15.75 -3.69
N GLY A 161 11.30 -16.91 -3.32
CA GLY A 161 10.29 -17.03 -2.28
C GLY A 161 10.76 -17.98 -1.20
N SER A 162 10.55 -17.58 0.06
CA SER A 162 10.94 -18.33 1.23
C SER A 162 9.77 -19.14 1.77
N ILE A 163 10.03 -20.41 2.09
CA ILE A 163 9.05 -21.30 2.69
C ILE A 163 9.55 -21.85 4.01
N SER A 164 8.62 -22.11 4.93
CA SER A 164 8.90 -22.79 6.18
C SER A 164 7.77 -23.74 6.53
N MET A 165 8.09 -24.80 7.29
CA MET A 165 7.07 -25.74 7.75
C MET A 165 6.06 -25.09 8.70
N GLU A 166 6.49 -24.08 9.46
CA GLU A 166 5.61 -23.30 10.33
C GLU A 166 4.61 -22.46 9.53
N ASN A 167 5.09 -21.73 8.52
CA ASN A 167 4.24 -20.92 7.66
C ASN A 167 3.26 -21.78 6.85
N LEU A 168 3.70 -22.95 6.37
CA LEU A 168 2.81 -23.91 5.72
C LEU A 168 1.68 -24.35 6.66
N LYS A 169 2.00 -24.76 7.88
CA LYS A 169 1.01 -25.16 8.89
C LYS A 169 0.03 -24.02 9.18
N ASN A 170 0.55 -22.81 9.39
CA ASN A 170 -0.25 -21.63 9.69
C ASN A 170 -1.18 -21.28 8.53
N CYS A 171 -0.69 -21.33 7.29
CA CYS A 171 -1.51 -21.13 6.09
C CYS A 171 -2.65 -22.15 6.00
N ILE A 172 -2.34 -23.44 6.18
CA ILE A 172 -3.36 -24.51 6.17
C ILE A 172 -4.40 -24.29 7.26
N ASN A 173 -3.96 -24.04 8.49
CA ASN A 173 -4.88 -23.87 9.62
C ASN A 173 -5.74 -22.62 9.47
N ASN A 174 -5.15 -21.49 9.11
CA ASN A 174 -5.87 -20.22 9.08
C ASN A 174 -6.75 -20.08 7.84
N ASP A 175 -6.20 -20.36 6.66
CA ASP A 175 -6.91 -20.09 5.42
C ASP A 175 -7.84 -21.24 5.05
N LEU A 176 -7.34 -22.47 5.13
CA LEU A 176 -8.10 -23.64 4.67
C LEU A 176 -9.02 -24.19 5.75
N ALA A 177 -8.54 -24.40 6.97
CA ALA A 177 -9.38 -24.95 8.04
C ALA A 177 -10.28 -23.87 8.67
N ASN A 178 -9.71 -22.77 9.16
CA ASN A 178 -10.44 -21.77 9.94
C ASN A 178 -11.32 -20.86 9.09
N ASN A 179 -10.93 -20.51 7.87
CA ASN A 179 -11.78 -19.67 7.02
C ASN A 179 -12.67 -20.52 6.13
N TYR A 180 -12.08 -21.26 5.19
CA TYR A 180 -12.85 -22.04 4.22
C TYR A 180 -13.60 -23.20 4.87
N GLY A 181 -12.93 -23.97 5.74
CA GLY A 181 -13.52 -25.08 6.46
C GLY A 181 -14.69 -24.65 7.34
N ASN A 182 -14.58 -23.55 8.09
CA ASN A 182 -15.69 -23.03 8.88
C ASN A 182 -16.85 -22.52 8.00
N LEU A 183 -16.56 -21.91 6.85
CA LEU A 183 -17.62 -21.56 5.89
C LEU A 183 -18.37 -22.80 5.42
N CYS A 184 -17.66 -23.84 4.98
CA CYS A 184 -18.24 -25.12 4.60
C CYS A 184 -19.05 -25.73 5.74
N GLN A 185 -18.51 -25.74 6.96
CA GLN A 185 -19.19 -26.25 8.16
C GLN A 185 -20.50 -25.51 8.43
N ARG A 186 -20.51 -24.17 8.33
CA ARG A 186 -21.72 -23.36 8.51
C ARG A 186 -22.74 -23.64 7.43
N VAL A 187 -22.31 -23.74 6.18
CA VAL A 187 -23.19 -24.07 5.04
C VAL A 187 -23.79 -25.47 5.22
N PHE A 188 -22.98 -26.49 5.52
CA PHE A 188 -23.48 -27.84 5.73
C PHE A 188 -24.39 -27.95 6.95
N SER A 189 -24.07 -27.25 8.05
CA SER A 189 -24.94 -27.20 9.23
C SER A 189 -26.28 -26.54 8.91
N PHE A 190 -26.27 -25.48 8.11
CA PHE A 190 -27.48 -24.83 7.63
C PHE A 190 -28.31 -25.76 6.74
N ILE A 191 -27.70 -26.44 5.76
CA ILE A 191 -28.39 -27.40 4.88
C ILE A 191 -28.93 -28.58 5.69
N LYS A 192 -28.18 -29.06 6.69
CA LYS A 192 -28.64 -30.14 7.59
C LYS A 192 -29.88 -29.72 8.36
N LYS A 193 -29.83 -28.54 9.00
CA LYS A 193 -30.90 -28.03 9.86
C LYS A 193 -32.16 -27.66 9.07
N ASN A 194 -31.99 -27.01 7.92
CA ASN A 194 -33.10 -26.37 7.21
C ASN A 194 -33.53 -27.13 5.95
N CYS A 195 -32.67 -27.98 5.39
CA CYS A 195 -32.90 -28.62 4.09
C CYS A 195 -32.74 -30.15 4.14
N SER A 196 -32.69 -30.76 5.33
CA SER A 196 -32.55 -32.23 5.50
C SER A 196 -31.39 -32.84 4.70
N ASN A 197 -30.24 -32.15 4.64
CA ASN A 197 -29.08 -32.54 3.82
C ASN A 197 -29.36 -32.65 2.31
N LYS A 198 -30.46 -32.05 1.82
CA LYS A 198 -30.79 -32.01 0.40
C LYS A 198 -30.64 -30.58 -0.10
N ILE A 199 -30.09 -30.42 -1.30
CA ILE A 199 -30.11 -29.13 -1.99
C ILE A 199 -31.50 -29.01 -2.64
N PRO A 200 -32.37 -28.09 -2.17
CA PRO A 200 -33.71 -27.96 -2.73
C PRO A 200 -33.63 -27.48 -4.18
N LYS A 201 -34.49 -28.01 -5.05
CA LYS A 201 -34.66 -27.47 -6.40
C LYS A 201 -35.19 -26.04 -6.29
N VAL A 202 -34.41 -25.08 -6.76
CA VAL A 202 -34.84 -23.69 -6.85
C VAL A 202 -35.92 -23.60 -7.91
N LYS A 203 -37.13 -23.17 -7.53
CA LYS A 203 -38.24 -22.96 -8.50
C LYS A 203 -38.04 -21.69 -9.32
N LYS A 204 -37.62 -20.60 -8.67
CA LYS A 204 -37.33 -19.31 -9.31
C LYS A 204 -36.37 -18.52 -8.43
N PHE A 205 -35.28 -18.03 -9.00
CA PHE A 205 -34.38 -17.09 -8.34
C PHE A 205 -35.07 -15.73 -8.24
N ILE A 206 -35.00 -15.10 -7.07
CA ILE A 206 -35.40 -13.70 -6.91
C ILE A 206 -34.26 -12.78 -7.38
N ASP A 207 -34.56 -11.49 -7.57
CA ASP A 207 -33.59 -10.54 -8.12
C ASP A 207 -32.32 -10.43 -7.28
N SER A 208 -32.41 -10.55 -5.95
CA SER A 208 -31.23 -10.58 -5.08
C SER A 208 -30.33 -11.80 -5.33
N ASP A 209 -30.92 -12.98 -5.57
CA ASP A 209 -30.16 -14.19 -5.87
C ASP A 209 -29.44 -14.05 -7.21
N ASN A 210 -30.15 -13.56 -8.22
CA ASN A 210 -29.60 -13.30 -9.54
C ASN A 210 -28.47 -12.27 -9.47
N LYS A 211 -28.61 -11.23 -8.64
CA LYS A 211 -27.57 -10.22 -8.43
C LYS A 211 -26.31 -10.85 -7.85
N LEU A 212 -26.43 -11.65 -6.78
CA LEU A 212 -25.30 -12.35 -6.16
C LEU A 212 -24.63 -13.35 -7.13
N LEU A 213 -25.42 -14.19 -7.79
CA LEU A 213 -24.93 -15.20 -8.74
C LEU A 213 -24.25 -14.55 -9.94
N ASN A 214 -24.81 -13.47 -10.48
CA ASN A 214 -24.21 -12.73 -11.58
C ASN A 214 -22.93 -12.03 -11.15
N GLN A 215 -22.86 -11.46 -9.93
CA GLN A 215 -21.60 -10.92 -9.40
C GLN A 215 -20.50 -11.98 -9.39
N LEU A 216 -20.78 -13.18 -8.86
CA LEU A 216 -19.82 -14.29 -8.85
C LEU A 216 -19.43 -14.71 -10.28
N LYS A 217 -20.42 -14.96 -11.14
CA LYS A 217 -20.22 -15.39 -12.53
C LYS A 217 -19.42 -14.37 -13.35
N ASN A 218 -19.65 -13.09 -13.15
CA ASN A 218 -18.97 -12.01 -13.86
C ASN A 218 -17.57 -11.73 -13.29
N ASN A 219 -17.37 -11.94 -11.99
CA ASN A 219 -16.08 -11.70 -11.34
C ASN A 219 -15.07 -12.82 -11.57
N ILE A 220 -15.50 -14.09 -11.65
CA ILE A 220 -14.58 -15.23 -11.83
C ILE A 220 -13.65 -15.05 -13.06
N PRO A 221 -14.15 -14.72 -14.27
CA PRO A 221 -13.29 -14.48 -15.42
C PRO A 221 -12.31 -13.32 -15.20
N ASN A 222 -12.75 -12.28 -14.50
CA ASN A 222 -11.88 -11.15 -14.17
C ASN A 222 -10.80 -11.56 -13.15
N LEU A 223 -11.14 -12.29 -12.10
CA LEU A 223 -10.19 -12.83 -11.12
C LEU A 223 -9.15 -13.73 -11.81
N ILE A 224 -9.59 -14.65 -12.67
CA ILE A 224 -8.68 -15.49 -13.48
C ILE A 224 -7.76 -14.62 -14.32
N LYS A 225 -8.30 -13.57 -14.97
CA LYS A 225 -7.50 -12.63 -15.76
C LYS A 225 -6.50 -11.86 -14.90
N LEU A 226 -6.87 -11.42 -13.71
CA LEU A 226 -5.99 -10.70 -12.79
C LEU A 226 -4.89 -11.61 -12.25
N ILE A 227 -5.23 -12.85 -11.86
CA ILE A 227 -4.27 -13.89 -11.43
C ILE A 227 -3.31 -14.22 -12.56
N ASN A 228 -3.81 -14.46 -13.78
CA ASN A 228 -2.99 -14.78 -14.95
C ASN A 228 -2.02 -13.65 -15.33
N ASN A 229 -2.37 -12.41 -15.00
CA ASN A 229 -1.57 -11.22 -15.28
C ASN A 229 -0.87 -10.65 -14.03
N GLN A 230 -0.99 -11.30 -12.88
CA GLN A 230 -0.44 -10.86 -11.58
C GLN A 230 -0.84 -9.40 -11.21
N ASN A 231 -2.00 -8.94 -11.66
CA ASN A 231 -2.50 -7.58 -11.43
C ASN A 231 -3.46 -7.54 -10.23
N LEU A 232 -2.95 -7.64 -9.00
CA LEU A 232 -3.77 -7.59 -7.79
C LEU A 232 -4.03 -6.16 -7.28
N ASN A 233 -3.27 -5.18 -7.78
CA ASN A 233 -3.38 -3.79 -7.39
C ASN A 233 -4.12 -2.96 -8.46
N GLU A 234 -4.93 -2.01 -8.01
CA GLU A 234 -5.46 -0.96 -8.86
C GLU A 234 -4.62 0.32 -8.71
N PHE A 235 -4.42 1.03 -9.81
CA PHE A 235 -3.66 2.28 -9.85
C PHE A 235 -4.51 3.36 -10.50
N CYS A 236 -4.28 4.62 -10.10
CA CYS A 236 -4.80 5.78 -10.81
C CYS A 236 -3.71 6.44 -11.64
N ARG A 237 -4.12 7.07 -12.74
CA ARG A 237 -3.28 8.01 -13.48
C ARG A 237 -2.99 9.22 -12.58
N PRO A 238 -1.74 9.72 -12.54
CA PRO A 238 -1.45 10.97 -11.86
C PRO A 238 -2.17 12.12 -12.57
N ARG A 239 -2.65 13.09 -11.77
CA ARG A 239 -3.18 14.36 -12.27
C ARG A 239 -2.02 15.16 -12.85
N THR A 240 -2.18 15.73 -14.05
CA THR A 240 -1.11 16.53 -14.68
C THR A 240 -0.86 17.82 -13.91
N SER A 241 -1.81 18.23 -13.07
CA SER A 241 -1.66 19.32 -12.12
C SER A 241 -0.78 19.03 -10.89
N VAL A 242 -0.30 17.79 -10.72
CA VAL A 242 0.46 17.37 -9.53
C VAL A 242 1.77 16.74 -9.95
N ILE A 243 2.88 17.29 -9.45
CA ILE A 243 4.22 16.77 -9.72
C ILE A 243 4.63 15.82 -8.60
N ALA A 244 5.05 14.62 -8.97
CA ALA A 244 5.52 13.62 -8.01
C ALA A 244 6.98 13.89 -7.59
N GLN A 245 7.34 13.49 -6.38
CA GLN A 245 8.76 13.44 -6.01
C GLN A 245 9.40 12.22 -6.71
N PRO A 246 10.58 12.35 -7.34
CA PRO A 246 11.25 11.25 -8.03
C PRO A 246 11.53 10.06 -7.09
N GLY A 247 11.88 10.33 -5.82
CA GLY A 247 12.07 9.30 -4.80
C GLY A 247 10.84 8.40 -4.57
N ALA A 248 9.62 8.91 -4.77
CA ALA A 248 8.40 8.12 -4.66
C ALA A 248 8.25 7.12 -5.82
N LEU A 249 8.65 7.51 -7.05
CA LEU A 249 8.67 6.61 -8.22
C LEU A 249 9.73 5.52 -8.07
N LEU A 250 10.87 5.87 -7.46
CA LEU A 250 11.94 4.91 -7.13
C LEU A 250 11.53 3.91 -6.05
N THR A 251 10.89 4.40 -4.98
CA THR A 251 10.44 3.57 -3.85
C THR A 251 9.37 2.56 -4.29
N THR A 252 8.39 3.02 -5.06
CA THR A 252 7.33 2.16 -5.62
C THR A 252 7.80 1.33 -6.82
N GLN A 253 8.97 1.68 -7.39
CA GLN A 253 9.51 1.14 -8.63
C GLN A 253 8.53 1.20 -9.82
N LYS A 254 7.69 2.24 -9.87
CA LYS A 254 6.69 2.48 -10.92
C LYS A 254 7.09 3.72 -11.72
N GLY A 255 7.39 3.51 -13.01
CA GLY A 255 7.76 4.59 -13.91
C GLY A 255 6.57 5.44 -14.33
N ILE A 256 6.80 6.73 -14.62
CA ILE A 256 5.74 7.67 -15.02
C ILE A 256 4.96 7.17 -16.25
N LYS A 257 5.67 6.54 -17.20
CA LYS A 257 5.10 5.96 -18.42
C LYS A 257 4.12 4.82 -18.15
N GLU A 258 4.38 4.03 -17.11
CA GLU A 258 3.49 2.95 -16.67
C GLU A 258 2.23 3.52 -16.02
N VAL A 259 2.38 4.43 -15.05
CA VAL A 259 1.26 4.96 -14.26
C VAL A 259 0.34 5.86 -15.07
N LEU A 260 0.84 6.60 -16.07
CA LEU A 260 -0.01 7.36 -17.00
C LEU A 260 -0.94 6.45 -17.82
N GLN A 261 -0.61 5.18 -17.98
CA GLN A 261 -1.44 4.19 -18.67
C GLN A 261 -2.39 3.45 -17.73
N ALA A 262 -2.43 3.81 -16.45
CA ALA A 262 -3.34 3.20 -15.50
C ALA A 262 -4.81 3.30 -15.98
N LYS A 263 -5.56 2.25 -15.66
CA LYS A 263 -6.94 2.08 -16.10
C LYS A 263 -7.84 3.20 -15.59
N HIS A 264 -7.67 3.57 -14.33
CA HIS A 264 -8.50 4.54 -13.64
C HIS A 264 -7.83 5.91 -13.63
N SER A 265 -8.62 6.96 -13.77
CA SER A 265 -8.18 8.30 -13.39
C SER A 265 -8.20 8.50 -11.87
N SER A 266 -7.79 9.67 -11.39
CA SER A 266 -7.86 10.01 -9.96
C SER A 266 -9.32 9.97 -9.50
N TYR A 267 -10.22 10.64 -10.22
CA TYR A 267 -11.65 10.66 -9.90
C TYR A 267 -12.27 9.27 -9.88
N GLN A 268 -11.95 8.44 -10.87
CA GLN A 268 -12.52 7.09 -10.97
C GLN A 268 -12.07 6.20 -9.81
N LEU A 269 -10.78 6.24 -9.44
CA LEU A 269 -10.28 5.44 -8.34
C LEU A 269 -10.84 5.92 -7.00
N ILE A 270 -10.86 7.24 -6.77
CA ILE A 270 -11.40 7.82 -5.53
C ILE A 270 -12.90 7.60 -5.41
N SER A 271 -13.65 7.67 -6.52
CA SER A 271 -15.07 7.31 -6.54
C SER A 271 -15.31 5.85 -6.15
N LYS A 272 -14.47 4.92 -6.64
CA LYS A 272 -14.54 3.50 -6.24
C LYS A 272 -14.19 3.31 -4.77
N ILE A 273 -13.13 3.96 -4.27
CA ILE A 273 -12.74 3.92 -2.86
C ILE A 273 -13.90 4.44 -1.99
N ASN A 274 -14.45 5.62 -2.29
CA ASN A 274 -15.57 6.20 -1.56
C ASN A 274 -16.79 5.26 -1.54
N THR A 275 -17.14 4.68 -2.69
CA THR A 275 -18.24 3.71 -2.81
C THR A 275 -17.99 2.48 -1.93
N GLN A 276 -16.74 1.98 -1.88
CA GLN A 276 -16.39 0.84 -1.05
C GLN A 276 -16.54 1.14 0.45
N PHE A 277 -16.16 2.34 0.89
CA PHE A 277 -16.39 2.79 2.26
C PHE A 277 -17.89 2.89 2.58
N ASP A 278 -18.71 3.41 1.66
CA ASP A 278 -20.16 3.47 1.82
C ASP A 278 -20.79 2.07 1.94
N GLU A 279 -20.27 1.08 1.20
CA GLU A 279 -20.69 -0.32 1.32
C GLU A 279 -20.33 -0.91 2.69
N TRP A 280 -19.08 -0.75 3.14
CA TRP A 280 -18.67 -1.22 4.47
C TRP A 280 -19.48 -0.57 5.59
N LYS A 281 -19.83 0.71 5.44
CA LYS A 281 -20.69 1.43 6.39
C LYS A 281 -22.09 0.85 6.48
N LYS A 282 -22.65 0.36 5.36
CA LYS A 282 -23.96 -0.30 5.34
C LYS A 282 -23.92 -1.66 6.04
N ASP A 283 -22.84 -2.41 5.83
CA ASP A 283 -22.66 -3.74 6.42
C ASP A 283 -22.40 -3.68 7.93
N ASN A 284 -21.56 -2.73 8.37
CA ASN A 284 -21.29 -2.47 9.78
C ASN A 284 -21.06 -0.97 10.02
N PRO A 285 -22.02 -0.23 10.62
CA PRO A 285 -21.87 1.20 10.85
C PRO A 285 -20.71 1.58 11.79
N ASN A 286 -20.18 0.61 12.54
CA ASN A 286 -19.08 0.76 13.48
C ASN A 286 -17.78 0.09 12.99
N TYR A 287 -17.56 0.00 11.66
CA TYR A 287 -16.27 -0.46 11.13
C TYR A 287 -15.12 0.44 11.62
N ILE A 288 -13.96 -0.15 11.85
CA ILE A 288 -12.73 0.57 12.21
C ILE A 288 -11.75 0.41 11.05
N PHE A 289 -11.28 1.51 10.50
CA PHE A 289 -10.26 1.50 9.45
C PHE A 289 -8.86 1.43 10.06
N ILE A 290 -8.08 0.41 9.72
CA ILE A 290 -6.76 0.16 10.33
C ILE A 290 -5.71 -0.07 9.25
N GLY A 291 -4.54 0.54 9.42
CA GLY A 291 -3.32 0.25 8.66
C GLY A 291 -2.06 0.50 9.47
N HIS A 292 -0.91 0.60 8.82
CA HIS A 292 0.37 0.87 9.48
C HIS A 292 0.87 2.28 9.19
N ASN A 293 1.05 3.10 10.24
CA ASN A 293 1.33 4.54 10.13
C ASN A 293 0.27 5.34 9.36
N ILE A 294 -0.96 4.80 9.32
CA ILE A 294 -2.02 5.27 8.44
C ILE A 294 -2.51 6.68 8.81
N VAL A 295 -2.56 6.98 10.12
CA VAL A 295 -3.08 8.24 10.65
C VAL A 295 -2.19 9.43 10.26
N ASN A 296 -0.88 9.20 10.15
CA ASN A 296 0.09 10.24 9.82
C ASN A 296 0.41 10.31 8.31
N PHE A 297 -0.06 9.36 7.51
CA PHE A 297 0.27 9.30 6.08
C PHE A 297 -0.96 9.02 5.20
N ASP A 298 -1.39 7.75 5.07
CA ASP A 298 -2.38 7.37 4.06
C ASP A 298 -3.72 8.09 4.24
N GLU A 299 -4.12 8.38 5.47
CA GLU A 299 -5.35 9.15 5.70
C GLU A 299 -5.24 10.59 5.26
N SER A 300 -4.06 11.22 5.38
CA SER A 300 -3.84 12.55 4.82
C SER A 300 -3.94 12.51 3.29
N VAL A 301 -3.43 11.44 2.67
CA VAL A 301 -3.55 11.22 1.22
C VAL A 301 -5.01 10.98 0.82
N LEU A 302 -5.74 10.15 1.57
CA LEU A 302 -7.15 9.85 1.34
C LEU A 302 -8.02 11.11 1.50
N GLU A 303 -7.87 11.84 2.60
CA GLU A 303 -8.58 13.09 2.87
C GLU A 303 -8.34 14.13 1.78
N TYR A 304 -7.07 14.32 1.38
CA TYR A 304 -6.71 15.23 0.30
C TYR A 304 -7.36 14.83 -1.02
N ASN A 305 -7.32 13.54 -1.38
CA ASN A 305 -7.88 13.08 -2.65
C ASN A 305 -9.41 13.07 -2.65
N LEU A 306 -10.08 12.71 -1.55
CA LEU A 306 -11.53 12.85 -1.42
C LEU A 306 -11.94 14.31 -1.60
N PHE A 307 -11.29 15.22 -0.87
CA PHE A 307 -11.57 16.65 -0.93
C PHE A 307 -11.43 17.22 -2.34
N ASN A 308 -10.31 16.90 -3.01
CA ASN A 308 -10.03 17.38 -4.36
C ASN A 308 -10.90 16.74 -5.45
N ASN A 309 -11.59 15.65 -5.13
CA ASN A 309 -12.59 15.02 -5.99
C ASN A 309 -14.02 15.40 -5.58
N LEU A 310 -14.19 16.42 -4.72
CA LEU A 310 -15.47 16.92 -4.17
C LEU A 310 -16.23 15.92 -3.28
N TYR A 311 -15.57 14.88 -2.78
CA TYR A 311 -16.13 14.00 -1.75
C TYR A 311 -15.87 14.54 -0.34
N PHE A 312 -16.72 14.15 0.62
CA PHE A 312 -16.51 14.44 2.03
C PHE A 312 -15.18 13.81 2.49
N PRO A 313 -14.21 14.57 3.02
CA PRO A 313 -12.86 14.05 3.24
C PRO A 313 -12.74 13.15 4.48
N TYR A 314 -13.57 13.33 5.50
CA TYR A 314 -13.33 12.78 6.83
C TYR A 314 -14.04 11.45 7.13
N ILE A 315 -14.04 10.54 6.16
CA ILE A 315 -14.82 9.29 6.23
C ILE A 315 -14.29 8.28 7.28
N THR A 316 -13.03 8.37 7.71
CA THR A 316 -12.41 7.44 8.68
C THR A 316 -12.20 8.05 10.07
N ARG A 317 -12.24 9.39 10.22
CA ARG A 317 -11.84 10.10 11.45
C ARG A 317 -12.58 9.70 12.73
N THR A 318 -13.75 9.10 12.61
CA THR A 318 -14.55 8.65 13.77
C THR A 318 -14.07 7.31 14.31
N ASN A 319 -13.74 6.37 13.41
CA ASN A 319 -13.38 4.99 13.74
C ASN A 319 -12.12 4.59 12.95
N ARG A 320 -10.95 4.78 13.54
CA ARG A 320 -9.67 4.47 12.92
C ARG A 320 -8.62 4.01 13.91
N GLY A 321 -7.78 3.08 13.47
CA GLY A 321 -6.66 2.56 14.23
C GLY A 321 -5.37 2.58 13.42
N ASP A 322 -4.26 2.47 14.13
CA ASP A 322 -2.91 2.49 13.57
C ASP A 322 -2.09 1.41 14.25
N THR A 323 -1.71 0.38 13.50
CA THR A 323 -0.91 -0.74 14.00
C THR A 323 0.46 -0.29 14.52
N LEU A 324 1.02 0.81 14.00
CA LEU A 324 2.25 1.39 14.52
C LEU A 324 2.05 1.87 15.97
N ASN A 325 0.92 2.53 16.26
CA ASN A 325 0.60 2.96 17.63
C ASN A 325 0.31 1.77 18.54
N LEU A 326 -0.39 0.74 18.04
CA LEU A 326 -0.67 -0.49 18.79
C LEU A 326 0.61 -1.22 19.19
N VAL A 327 1.54 -1.39 18.26
CA VAL A 327 2.82 -2.03 18.55
C VAL A 327 3.66 -1.19 19.51
N ARG A 328 3.67 0.13 19.36
CA ARG A 328 4.38 1.01 20.31
C ARG A 328 3.77 0.91 21.71
N ALA A 329 2.45 0.76 21.81
CA ALA A 329 1.77 0.51 23.08
C ALA A 329 2.22 -0.83 23.67
N LEU A 330 2.21 -1.91 22.88
CA LEU A 330 2.68 -3.22 23.30
C LEU A 330 4.13 -3.19 23.79
N TYR A 331 5.02 -2.54 23.02
CA TYR A 331 6.41 -2.33 23.40
C TYR A 331 6.54 -1.52 24.70
N ALA A 332 5.70 -0.50 24.91
CA ALA A 332 5.71 0.27 26.16
C ALA A 332 5.27 -0.54 27.38
N PHE A 333 4.33 -1.49 27.21
CA PHE A 333 3.90 -2.38 28.28
C PHE A 333 4.95 -3.42 28.61
N ASN A 334 5.43 -4.09 27.56
CA ASN A 334 6.30 -5.23 27.68
C ASN A 334 7.26 -5.24 26.49
N PRO A 335 8.43 -4.57 26.61
CA PRO A 335 9.42 -4.53 25.55
C PRO A 335 9.90 -5.92 25.10
N SER A 336 9.79 -6.94 25.97
CA SER A 336 10.19 -8.32 25.64
C SER A 336 9.16 -9.07 24.79
N SER A 337 7.92 -8.57 24.71
CA SER A 337 6.82 -9.21 23.97
C SER A 337 6.86 -8.97 22.47
N ILE A 338 7.64 -7.97 22.01
CA ILE A 338 7.81 -7.68 20.60
C ILE A 338 9.26 -7.31 20.30
N LYS A 339 9.86 -8.03 19.35
CA LYS A 339 11.23 -7.79 18.92
C LYS A 339 11.27 -6.60 17.97
N THR A 340 12.19 -5.66 18.18
CA THR A 340 12.33 -4.47 17.33
C THR A 340 13.77 -4.34 16.84
N PRO A 341 14.00 -4.00 15.56
CA PRO A 341 15.33 -3.65 15.09
C PRO A 341 15.81 -2.37 15.76
N LEU A 342 17.12 -2.20 15.89
CA LEU A 342 17.69 -0.96 16.40
C LEU A 342 18.09 -0.02 15.25
N THR A 343 17.86 1.27 15.45
CA THR A 343 18.43 2.32 14.60
C THR A 343 19.94 2.46 14.83
N ALA A 344 20.65 3.18 13.96
CA ALA A 344 22.07 3.49 14.16
C ALA A 344 22.37 4.21 15.49
N ARG A 345 21.36 4.88 16.08
CA ARG A 345 21.45 5.54 17.39
C ARG A 345 21.04 4.63 18.56
N GLY A 346 20.79 3.34 18.32
CA GLY A 346 20.40 2.38 19.35
C GLY A 346 18.93 2.43 19.78
N ASN A 347 18.10 3.31 19.21
CA ASN A 347 16.67 3.38 19.52
C ASN A 347 15.89 2.28 18.77
N PRO A 348 14.78 1.76 19.33
CA PRO A 348 13.92 0.80 18.64
C PRO A 348 13.30 1.41 17.37
N SER A 349 13.27 0.61 16.29
CA SER A 349 12.69 0.94 15.00
C SER A 349 11.45 0.09 14.76
N PHE A 350 10.40 0.71 14.24
CA PHE A 350 9.10 0.08 14.00
C PHE A 350 8.73 0.09 12.51
N LYS A 351 9.74 0.06 11.64
CA LYS A 351 9.50 -0.10 10.19
C LYS A 351 8.85 -1.45 9.95
N LEU A 352 7.70 -1.47 9.26
CA LEU A 352 6.82 -2.62 9.10
C LEU A 352 7.56 -3.90 8.70
N GLU A 353 8.37 -3.86 7.63
CA GLU A 353 9.09 -5.03 7.11
C GLU A 353 10.03 -5.64 8.15
N LYS A 354 11.00 -4.87 8.66
CA LYS A 354 11.97 -5.39 9.66
C LYS A 354 11.30 -5.78 10.97
N LEU A 355 10.22 -5.09 11.34
CA LEU A 355 9.43 -5.42 12.53
C LEU A 355 8.72 -6.77 12.33
N ALA A 356 8.09 -6.98 11.18
CA ALA A 356 7.44 -8.24 10.86
C ALA A 356 8.44 -9.39 10.79
N GLU A 357 9.61 -9.17 10.18
CA GLU A 357 10.68 -10.15 10.00
C GLU A 357 11.18 -10.64 11.36
N MET A 358 11.49 -9.71 12.27
CA MET A 358 11.98 -10.06 13.61
C MET A 358 10.97 -10.78 14.48
N ASN A 359 9.67 -10.70 14.15
CA ASN A 359 8.59 -11.36 14.88
C ASN A 359 7.95 -12.51 14.10
N ASN A 360 8.61 -13.01 13.04
CA ASN A 360 8.15 -14.13 12.22
C ASN A 360 6.73 -13.93 11.64
N LEU A 361 6.39 -12.69 11.29
CA LEU A 361 5.12 -12.36 10.65
C LEU A 361 5.26 -12.47 9.13
N PRO A 362 4.17 -12.80 8.40
CA PRO A 362 4.22 -12.96 6.95
C PRO A 362 4.65 -11.65 6.27
N ILE A 363 5.66 -11.74 5.40
CA ILE A 363 6.11 -10.67 4.51
C ILE A 363 6.18 -11.26 3.12
N GLU A 364 5.31 -10.79 2.23
CA GLU A 364 5.30 -11.25 0.82
C GLU A 364 6.23 -10.38 -0.03
N PHE A 365 5.99 -9.07 -0.06
CA PHE A 365 6.85 -8.10 -0.75
C PHE A 365 6.93 -6.78 0.02
N ALA A 366 8.15 -6.28 0.18
CA ALA A 366 8.41 -4.92 0.60
C ALA A 366 7.82 -3.90 -0.40
N HIS A 367 7.13 -2.87 0.12
CA HIS A 367 6.58 -1.75 -0.67
C HIS A 367 5.53 -2.13 -1.74
N ASP A 368 4.78 -3.21 -1.50
CA ASP A 368 3.58 -3.58 -2.25
C ASP A 368 2.32 -3.37 -1.38
N ALA A 369 1.31 -2.68 -1.93
CA ALA A 369 0.13 -2.28 -1.16
C ALA A 369 -0.63 -3.46 -0.54
N TYR A 370 -0.78 -4.58 -1.27
CA TYR A 370 -1.49 -5.75 -0.78
C TYR A 370 -0.70 -6.49 0.31
N SER A 371 0.61 -6.62 0.10
CA SER A 371 1.54 -7.22 1.07
C SER A 371 1.56 -6.44 2.38
N ASP A 372 1.66 -5.11 2.31
CA ASP A 372 1.64 -4.23 3.49
C ASP A 372 0.33 -4.33 4.27
N VAL A 373 -0.81 -4.49 3.57
CA VAL A 373 -2.12 -4.74 4.21
C VAL A 373 -2.14 -6.08 4.94
N LYS A 374 -1.65 -7.16 4.32
CA LYS A 374 -1.56 -8.48 4.98
C LYS A 374 -0.68 -8.44 6.22
N THR A 375 0.50 -7.82 6.12
CA THR A 375 1.44 -7.67 7.23
C THR A 375 0.80 -6.85 8.35
N SER A 376 0.08 -5.77 8.02
CA SER A 376 -0.66 -4.96 8.99
C SER A 376 -1.75 -5.75 9.72
N ILE A 377 -2.50 -6.59 9.00
CA ILE A 377 -3.50 -7.49 9.59
C ILE A 377 -2.84 -8.50 10.54
N ALA A 378 -1.74 -9.12 10.11
CA ALA A 378 -0.99 -10.06 10.95
C ALA A 378 -0.45 -9.39 12.22
N LEU A 379 0.05 -8.17 12.10
CA LEU A 379 0.57 -7.39 13.23
C LEU A 379 -0.54 -7.00 14.22
N ALA A 380 -1.71 -6.61 13.74
CA ALA A 380 -2.87 -6.34 14.60
C ALA A 380 -3.31 -7.59 15.38
N LYS A 381 -3.36 -8.76 14.72
CA LYS A 381 -3.64 -10.04 15.36
C LYS A 381 -2.58 -10.42 16.38
N PHE A 382 -1.30 -10.24 16.04
CA PHE A 382 -0.19 -10.47 16.96
C PHE A 382 -0.33 -9.66 18.26
N VAL A 383 -0.66 -8.37 18.16
CA VAL A 383 -0.89 -7.52 19.35
C VAL A 383 -2.07 -8.05 20.17
N TYR A 384 -3.16 -8.46 19.53
CA TYR A 384 -4.32 -9.04 20.20
C TYR A 384 -3.99 -10.35 20.92
N ASP A 385 -3.25 -11.25 20.28
CA ASP A 385 -2.93 -12.58 20.80
C ASP A 385 -1.97 -12.50 22.01
N ILE A 386 -1.05 -11.55 21.99
CA ILE A 386 -0.09 -11.32 23.09
C ILE A 386 -0.76 -10.69 24.33
N ASP A 387 -1.67 -9.73 24.13
CA ASP A 387 -2.35 -9.05 25.24
C ASP A 387 -3.83 -8.77 24.95
N SER A 388 -4.61 -9.85 24.95
CA SER A 388 -6.06 -9.80 24.73
C SER A 388 -6.81 -9.05 25.83
N LYS A 389 -6.22 -8.93 27.03
CA LYS A 389 -6.81 -8.18 28.16
C LYS A 389 -6.76 -6.67 27.89
N SER A 390 -5.61 -6.16 27.46
CA SER A 390 -5.44 -4.73 27.16
C SER A 390 -6.06 -4.33 25.82
N TRP A 391 -6.36 -5.28 24.93
CA TRP A 391 -6.94 -4.98 23.62
C TRP A 391 -8.21 -4.12 23.71
N SER A 392 -9.12 -4.41 24.65
CA SER A 392 -10.36 -3.64 24.82
C SER A 392 -10.10 -2.14 25.06
N GLN A 393 -9.02 -1.83 25.79
CA GLN A 393 -8.58 -0.45 26.03
C GLN A 393 -7.98 0.18 24.76
N LEU A 394 -7.19 -0.58 24.00
CA LEU A 394 -6.63 -0.10 22.73
C LEU A 394 -7.72 0.12 21.67
N GLU A 395 -8.66 -0.81 21.54
CA GLU A 395 -9.82 -0.69 20.64
C GLU A 395 -10.69 0.52 20.99
N MET A 396 -10.89 0.79 22.29
CA MET A 396 -11.61 1.99 22.75
C MET A 396 -10.98 3.27 22.18
N THR A 397 -9.64 3.33 22.10
CA THR A 397 -8.92 4.50 21.59
C THR A 397 -9.02 4.70 20.08
N MET A 398 -9.47 3.67 19.34
CA MET A 398 -9.70 3.76 17.88
C MET A 398 -11.01 4.46 17.53
N ASN A 399 -11.89 4.67 18.52
CA ASN A 399 -13.12 5.44 18.35
C ASN A 399 -12.94 6.83 19.00
N LYS A 400 -13.11 7.88 18.19
CA LYS A 400 -12.96 9.27 18.61
C LYS A 400 -13.84 9.62 19.81
N GLU A 401 -15.12 9.25 19.76
CA GLU A 401 -16.09 9.64 20.80
C GLU A 401 -15.84 8.89 22.11
N LYS A 402 -15.47 7.61 22.05
CA LYS A 402 -15.05 6.85 23.23
C LYS A 402 -13.76 7.42 23.84
N ALA A 403 -12.79 7.85 23.02
CA ALA A 403 -11.59 8.51 23.50
C ALA A 403 -11.91 9.86 24.19
N ILE A 404 -12.83 10.64 23.61
CA ILE A 404 -13.35 11.89 24.23
C ILE A 404 -14.00 11.59 25.57
N GLU A 405 -14.88 10.59 25.64
CA GLU A 405 -15.55 10.18 26.89
C GLU A 405 -14.51 9.78 27.95
N TYR A 406 -13.51 8.98 27.55
CA TYR A 406 -12.45 8.52 28.44
C TYR A 406 -11.66 9.68 29.04
N VAL A 407 -11.21 10.64 28.22
CA VAL A 407 -10.48 11.83 28.71
C VAL A 407 -11.36 12.68 29.63
N ASN A 408 -12.66 12.81 29.32
CA ASN A 408 -13.59 13.61 30.11
C ASN A 408 -14.00 12.99 31.45
N LYS A 409 -13.88 11.67 31.59
CA LYS A 409 -14.28 10.91 32.77
C LYS A 409 -13.13 10.71 33.76
N ASN A 410 -11.89 10.61 33.27
CA ASN A 410 -10.74 10.23 34.09
C ASN A 410 -9.91 11.46 34.51
N LYS A 411 -9.73 11.63 35.83
CA LYS A 411 -8.92 12.73 36.39
C LYS A 411 -7.45 12.67 35.96
N GLY A 412 -6.92 11.47 35.80
CA GLY A 412 -5.57 11.21 35.32
C GLY A 412 -5.54 9.95 34.46
N PHE A 413 -4.72 9.96 33.41
CA PHE A 413 -4.55 8.84 32.49
C PHE A 413 -3.13 8.79 31.96
N CYS A 414 -2.71 7.63 31.46
CA CYS A 414 -1.43 7.49 30.77
C CYS A 414 -1.64 7.68 29.25
N TYR A 415 -0.75 8.44 28.63
CA TYR A 415 -0.76 8.74 27.20
C TYR A 415 0.55 8.32 26.55
N LEU A 416 0.46 7.58 25.45
CA LEU A 416 1.66 7.17 24.70
C LEU A 416 2.17 8.33 23.86
N THR A 417 3.46 8.62 24.03
CA THR A 417 4.19 9.58 23.20
C THR A 417 5.36 8.91 22.52
N ASN A 418 5.71 9.40 21.34
CA ASN A 418 6.92 9.00 20.64
C ASN A 418 7.62 10.23 20.07
N PHE A 419 8.87 10.45 20.46
CA PHE A 419 9.69 11.53 19.92
C PHE A 419 11.13 11.05 19.70
N GLY A 420 11.66 11.24 18.50
CA GLY A 420 13.02 10.80 18.15
C GLY A 420 13.26 9.29 18.27
N GLY A 421 12.21 8.47 18.17
CA GLY A 421 12.26 7.02 18.35
C GLY A 421 12.22 6.56 19.82
N ARG A 422 11.98 7.48 20.77
CA ARG A 422 11.80 7.14 22.18
C ARG A 422 10.32 7.08 22.50
N ILE A 423 9.86 5.89 22.88
CA ILE A 423 8.50 5.65 23.35
C ILE A 423 8.43 5.95 24.84
N LYS A 424 7.47 6.76 25.25
CA LYS A 424 7.23 7.10 26.66
C LYS A 424 5.74 7.11 26.97
N LEU A 425 5.38 6.57 28.12
CA LEU A 425 4.07 6.75 28.72
C LEU A 425 4.13 7.97 29.64
N GLU A 426 3.35 9.00 29.32
CA GLU A 426 3.24 10.20 30.15
C GLU A 426 1.93 10.18 30.95
N ALA A 427 1.99 10.45 32.25
CA ALA A 427 0.81 10.60 33.09
C ALA A 427 0.28 12.04 32.93
N LEU A 428 -0.93 12.17 32.40
CA LEU A 428 -1.54 13.45 32.05
C LEU A 428 -2.85 13.64 32.79
N SER A 429 -3.23 14.90 33.00
CA SER A 429 -4.57 15.30 33.44
C SER A 429 -5.10 16.40 32.53
N MET A 430 -6.39 16.31 32.16
CA MET A 430 -7.03 17.23 31.22
C MET A 430 -7.51 18.51 31.91
N VAL A 431 -7.16 19.66 31.34
CA VAL A 431 -7.60 20.97 31.82
C VAL A 431 -8.87 21.41 31.12
N CYS A 432 -8.82 21.54 29.79
CA CYS A 432 -9.95 21.95 28.97
C CYS A 432 -9.83 21.38 27.56
N GLU A 433 -10.97 21.30 26.88
CA GLU A 433 -10.99 21.13 25.44
C GLU A 433 -10.56 22.46 24.79
N SER A 434 -9.74 22.37 23.75
CA SER A 434 -9.36 23.53 22.93
C SER A 434 -10.54 24.00 22.07
N ARG A 435 -10.34 25.06 21.30
CA ARG A 435 -11.29 25.47 20.24
C ARG A 435 -11.58 24.39 19.19
N TYR A 436 -10.73 23.37 19.05
CA TYR A 436 -10.92 22.27 18.13
C TYR A 436 -11.56 21.09 18.87
N SER A 437 -12.74 20.68 18.42
CA SER A 437 -13.45 19.56 19.06
C SER A 437 -12.59 18.29 19.05
N GLY A 438 -12.50 17.66 20.22
CA GLY A 438 -11.72 16.47 20.47
C GLY A 438 -10.23 16.70 20.72
N TRP A 439 -9.78 17.94 20.81
CA TRP A 439 -8.39 18.30 21.16
C TRP A 439 -8.36 18.84 22.58
N PHE A 440 -7.60 18.19 23.46
CA PHE A 440 -7.56 18.53 24.88
C PHE A 440 -6.21 19.11 25.26
N ASN A 441 -6.22 20.24 25.96
CA ASN A 441 -5.05 20.77 26.67
C ASN A 441 -4.86 19.96 27.95
N THR A 442 -3.66 19.40 28.14
CA THR A 442 -3.36 18.52 29.28
C THR A 442 -2.03 18.90 29.92
N ILE A 443 -1.89 18.66 31.21
CA ILE A 443 -0.65 18.90 31.95
C ILE A 443 -0.02 17.57 32.30
N ASN A 444 1.29 17.45 32.03
CA ASN A 444 2.08 16.32 32.46
C ASN A 444 2.33 16.37 33.99
N LEU A 445 1.82 15.35 34.69
CA LEU A 445 1.79 15.22 36.15
C LEU A 445 3.17 14.96 36.78
N ALA A 446 4.22 14.76 35.97
CA ALA A 446 5.60 14.74 36.45
C ALA A 446 5.98 16.08 37.08
N ASN A 447 5.34 17.17 36.62
CA ASN A 447 5.57 18.52 37.10
C ASN A 447 4.51 18.90 38.14
N ASP A 448 4.92 19.65 39.16
CA ASP A 448 4.00 20.28 40.10
C ASP A 448 3.17 21.35 39.37
N PRO A 449 1.82 21.29 39.41
CA PRO A 449 0.96 22.29 38.77
C PRO A 449 0.85 23.61 39.57
N THR A 450 1.31 23.67 40.83
CA THR A 450 1.17 24.86 41.69
C THR A 450 1.70 26.15 41.04
N PRO A 451 2.92 26.19 40.46
CA PRO A 451 3.41 27.39 39.80
C PRO A 451 2.57 27.82 38.58
N LEU A 452 1.92 26.87 37.89
CA LEU A 452 1.05 27.18 36.75
C LEU A 452 -0.28 27.80 37.22
N LEU A 453 -0.75 27.42 38.41
CA LEU A 453 -1.97 27.96 39.02
C LEU A 453 -1.76 29.39 39.51
N GLU A 454 -0.59 29.67 40.10
CA GLU A 454 -0.24 30.98 40.66
C GLU A 454 0.18 32.02 39.59
N ALA A 455 0.74 31.55 38.47
CA ALA A 455 1.26 32.42 37.41
C ALA A 455 0.21 33.36 36.78
N ASN A 456 0.60 34.58 36.43
CA ASN A 456 -0.20 35.40 35.52
C ASN A 456 -0.15 34.86 34.07
N ASN A 457 -0.86 35.49 33.11
CA ASN A 457 -0.95 34.99 31.74
C ASN A 457 0.41 34.91 31.02
N GLU A 458 1.31 35.88 31.21
CA GLU A 458 2.62 35.91 30.55
C GLU A 458 3.60 34.90 31.17
N GLU A 459 3.62 34.81 32.49
CA GLU A 459 4.36 33.79 33.22
C GLU A 459 3.88 32.38 32.84
N PHE A 460 2.56 32.18 32.73
CA PHE A 460 1.97 30.91 32.35
C PHE A 460 2.45 30.45 30.98
N LYS A 461 2.45 31.32 29.96
CA LYS A 461 2.96 31.02 28.60
C LYS A 461 4.40 30.50 28.64
N THR A 462 5.22 31.06 29.53
CA THR A 462 6.61 30.66 29.70
C THR A 462 6.72 29.33 30.42
N LEU A 463 6.01 29.19 31.53
CA LEU A 463 6.07 28.03 32.42
C LEU A 463 5.46 26.77 31.80
N ILE A 464 4.42 26.90 30.98
CA ILE A 464 3.69 25.78 30.39
C ILE A 464 4.48 25.12 29.24
N LYS A 465 5.50 25.80 28.71
CA LYS A 465 6.37 25.30 27.63
C LYS A 465 6.99 23.96 28.06
N LYS A 466 6.94 22.96 27.17
CA LYS A 466 7.37 21.56 27.39
C LYS A 466 6.54 20.76 28.41
N LYS A 467 5.66 21.37 29.21
CA LYS A 467 4.78 20.71 30.20
C LYS A 467 3.39 20.37 29.66
N ASN A 468 2.90 21.12 28.66
CA ASN A 468 1.64 20.82 27.97
C ASN A 468 1.81 19.67 26.95
N ARG A 469 0.74 18.89 26.80
CA ARG A 469 0.51 17.97 25.69
C ARG A 469 -0.90 18.15 25.16
N TYR A 470 -1.03 18.16 23.83
CA TYR A 470 -2.34 17.98 23.21
C TYR A 470 -2.66 16.50 23.13
N VAL A 471 -3.82 16.11 23.67
CA VAL A 471 -4.42 14.81 23.41
C VAL A 471 -5.46 15.00 22.31
N ILE A 472 -5.22 14.40 21.15
CA ILE A 472 -6.03 14.59 19.96
C ILE A 472 -6.85 13.32 19.72
N SER A 473 -8.11 13.31 20.17
CA SER A 473 -9.00 12.15 20.16
C SER A 473 -9.20 11.51 18.79
N ASN A 474 -9.18 12.31 17.72
CA ASN A 474 -9.32 11.75 16.40
C ASN A 474 -8.02 11.13 15.88
N GLN A 475 -6.83 11.30 16.45
CA GLN A 475 -5.58 10.74 15.92
C GLN A 475 -5.20 9.35 16.48
N HIS A 476 -6.18 8.53 16.89
CA HIS A 476 -5.96 7.25 17.57
C HIS A 476 -4.95 7.39 18.75
N PRO A 477 -5.28 8.24 19.75
CA PRO A 477 -4.41 8.45 20.90
C PRO A 477 -4.42 7.23 21.80
N ILE A 478 -3.29 6.59 22.02
CA ILE A 478 -3.22 5.47 22.98
C ILE A 478 -3.37 6.03 24.40
N LEU A 479 -4.56 5.85 24.95
CA LEU A 479 -4.96 6.26 26.29
C LEU A 479 -5.12 5.04 27.18
N LEU A 480 -4.55 5.09 28.37
CA LEU A 480 -4.44 3.97 29.28
C LEU A 480 -4.79 4.38 30.70
N SER A 481 -4.97 3.40 31.58
CA SER A 481 -5.29 3.67 32.98
C SER A 481 -4.19 4.49 33.63
N GLY A 482 -4.55 5.59 34.32
CA GLY A 482 -3.58 6.39 35.08
C GLY A 482 -2.88 5.59 36.19
N LYS A 483 -3.46 4.46 36.62
CA LYS A 483 -2.83 3.53 37.59
C LYS A 483 -1.50 2.98 37.10
N LEU A 484 -1.29 2.91 35.79
CA LEU A 484 -0.03 2.42 35.21
C LEU A 484 1.12 3.40 35.37
N ALA A 485 0.86 4.68 35.68
CA ALA A 485 1.88 5.71 35.75
C ALA A 485 3.04 5.32 36.67
N VAL A 486 2.73 4.79 37.86
CA VAL A 486 3.72 4.43 38.89
C VAL A 486 4.69 3.31 38.49
N ASN A 487 4.46 2.66 37.35
CA ASN A 487 5.37 1.64 36.81
C ASN A 487 6.49 2.25 35.95
N TYR A 488 6.46 3.56 35.67
CA TYR A 488 7.36 4.20 34.72
C TYR A 488 7.98 5.49 35.29
N GLU A 489 9.23 5.75 34.93
CA GLU A 489 9.90 7.01 35.26
C GLU A 489 9.29 8.22 34.52
N PRO A 490 9.22 9.39 35.17
CA PRO A 490 9.63 9.69 36.55
C PRO A 490 8.52 9.47 37.61
N TYR A 491 7.38 8.89 37.22
CA TYR A 491 6.18 8.84 38.06
C TYR A 491 6.26 7.76 39.15
N ASN A 492 7.07 6.73 38.95
CA ASN A 492 7.43 5.73 39.95
C ASN A 492 8.01 6.36 41.22
N GLU A 493 8.86 7.37 41.09
CA GLU A 493 9.47 8.09 42.21
C GLU A 493 8.48 9.02 42.94
N LEU A 494 7.50 9.56 42.21
CA LEU A 494 6.47 10.44 42.78
C LEU A 494 5.41 9.66 43.58
N GLY A 495 5.07 8.45 43.13
CA GLY A 495 4.06 7.61 43.76
C GLY A 495 2.61 8.03 43.46
N ALA A 496 1.66 7.14 43.74
CA ALA A 496 0.26 7.31 43.36
C ALA A 496 -0.42 8.51 44.05
N ASP A 497 -0.09 8.79 45.31
CA ASP A 497 -0.74 9.83 46.11
C ASP A 497 -0.46 11.22 45.55
N VAL A 498 0.82 11.52 45.26
CA VAL A 498 1.22 12.80 44.66
C VAL A 498 0.57 12.97 43.28
N LEU A 499 0.54 11.92 42.46
CA LEU A 499 -0.08 11.98 41.13
C LEU A 499 -1.58 12.23 41.22
N ASN A 500 -2.28 11.60 42.18
CA ASN A 500 -3.70 11.80 42.40
C ASN A 500 -4.01 13.22 42.88
N GLU A 501 -3.21 13.77 43.79
CA GLU A 501 -3.36 15.17 44.23
C GLU A 501 -3.13 16.14 43.08
N ARG A 502 -2.04 15.99 42.32
CA ARG A 502 -1.77 16.82 41.14
C ARG A 502 -2.89 16.72 40.10
N ALA A 503 -3.40 15.52 39.85
CA ALA A 503 -4.52 15.31 38.93
C ALA A 503 -5.80 16.02 39.42
N LYS A 504 -6.08 16.06 40.72
CA LYS A 504 -7.21 16.82 41.28
C LYS A 504 -7.05 18.33 41.06
N MET A 505 -5.83 18.86 41.21
CA MET A 505 -5.54 20.28 41.00
C MET A 505 -5.73 20.71 39.54
N VAL A 506 -5.40 19.82 38.59
CA VAL A 506 -5.42 20.10 37.15
C VAL A 506 -6.79 19.84 36.52
N PHE A 507 -7.45 18.74 36.88
CA PHE A 507 -8.58 18.21 36.14
C PHE A 507 -9.75 19.19 36.07
N LYS A 508 -10.08 19.65 34.85
CA LYS A 508 -11.16 20.62 34.59
C LYS A 508 -11.02 21.92 35.42
N ASN A 509 -9.80 22.31 35.75
CA ASN A 509 -9.53 23.52 36.52
C ASN A 509 -9.87 24.79 35.71
N LYS A 510 -10.80 25.61 36.21
CA LYS A 510 -11.29 26.81 35.53
C LYS A 510 -10.21 27.88 35.33
N SER A 511 -9.35 28.10 36.33
CA SER A 511 -8.29 29.11 36.24
C SER A 511 -7.29 28.75 35.14
N LEU A 512 -6.83 27.49 35.12
CA LEU A 512 -5.94 27.01 34.06
C LEU A 512 -6.62 27.06 32.68
N ALA A 513 -7.92 26.71 32.61
CA ALA A 513 -8.68 26.73 31.36
C ALA A 513 -8.74 28.14 30.73
N GLU A 514 -8.96 29.18 31.54
CA GLU A 514 -8.94 30.57 31.04
C GLU A 514 -7.53 30.97 30.55
N LYS A 515 -6.45 30.58 31.25
CA LYS A 515 -5.07 30.84 30.79
C LYS A 515 -4.77 30.15 29.45
N PHE A 516 -5.22 28.90 29.28
CA PHE A 516 -5.11 28.19 27.99
C PHE A 516 -5.90 28.90 26.89
N LYS A 517 -7.11 29.39 27.18
CA LYS A 517 -7.94 30.11 26.22
C LYS A 517 -7.29 31.42 25.77
N HIS A 518 -6.73 32.21 26.69
CA HIS A 518 -5.95 33.40 26.35
C HIS A 518 -4.76 33.06 25.45
N MET A 519 -3.97 32.04 25.82
CA MET A 519 -2.84 31.59 25.02
C MET A 519 -3.26 31.12 23.61
N GLU A 520 -4.42 30.48 23.44
CA GLU A 520 -4.93 30.07 22.14
C GLU A 520 -5.39 31.24 21.27
N ILE A 521 -5.95 32.29 21.86
CA ILE A 521 -6.32 33.54 21.16
C ILE A 521 -5.05 34.22 20.65
N ASP A 522 -4.03 34.36 21.49
CA ASP A 522 -2.77 35.01 21.10
C ASP A 522 -2.09 34.27 19.94
N ARG A 523 -2.03 32.93 20.03
CA ARG A 523 -1.52 32.09 18.93
C ARG A 523 -2.33 32.21 17.65
N GLN A 524 -3.63 32.49 17.75
CA GLN A 524 -4.46 32.70 16.57
C GLN A 524 -4.13 34.03 15.91
N LEU A 525 -4.02 35.10 16.68
CA LEU A 525 -3.65 36.42 16.16
C LEU A 525 -2.28 36.36 15.47
N GLU A 526 -1.29 35.72 16.11
CA GLU A 526 0.03 35.47 15.50
C GLU A 526 -0.06 34.71 14.17
N LYS A 527 -0.93 33.69 14.08
CA LYS A 527 -1.16 32.93 12.86
C LYS A 527 -1.88 33.72 11.78
N GLU A 528 -2.83 34.57 12.15
CA GLU A 528 -3.57 35.40 11.20
C GLU A 528 -2.65 36.48 10.59
N ASP A 529 -1.76 37.05 11.41
CA ASP A 529 -0.72 37.97 10.95
C ASP A 529 0.26 37.28 9.98
N GLN A 530 0.72 36.06 10.29
CA GLN A 530 1.60 35.26 9.43
C GLN A 530 0.90 34.74 8.17
N ALA A 531 -0.37 34.33 8.25
CA ALA A 531 -1.12 33.81 7.11
C ALA A 531 -1.40 34.88 6.04
N SER A 532 -1.28 36.17 6.37
CA SER A 532 -1.27 37.25 5.38
C SER A 532 -0.05 37.22 4.45
N GLN A 533 1.01 36.50 4.85
CA GLN A 533 2.28 36.36 4.12
C GLN A 533 2.38 35.02 3.35
N ASP A 534 1.59 34.00 3.73
CA ASP A 534 1.63 32.66 3.12
C ASP A 534 0.56 32.46 2.02
N ASN A 535 1.00 31.98 0.84
CA ASN A 535 0.12 31.54 -0.25
C ASN A 535 -0.57 30.20 0.10
N ILE A 536 -1.63 30.21 0.93
CA ILE A 536 -2.36 28.98 1.28
C ILE A 536 -3.45 28.67 0.26
N PHE A 537 -3.23 27.64 -0.55
CA PHE A 537 -4.12 27.23 -1.63
C PHE A 537 -5.44 26.58 -1.15
N PRO A 538 -6.56 26.74 -1.88
CA PRO A 538 -7.86 26.17 -1.50
C PRO A 538 -7.85 24.65 -1.23
N GLU A 539 -7.13 23.88 -2.03
CA GLU A 539 -7.06 22.42 -1.99
C GLU A 539 -6.32 21.83 -0.79
N SER A 540 -5.55 22.63 -0.05
CA SER A 540 -4.87 22.19 1.18
C SER A 540 -5.76 22.33 2.42
N LYS A 541 -6.94 22.94 2.28
CA LYS A 541 -7.88 23.25 3.36
C LYS A 541 -9.09 22.32 3.37
N ALA A 542 -8.86 21.01 3.46
CA ALA A 542 -9.93 20.00 3.53
C ALA A 542 -10.94 20.27 4.67
N ASN A 543 -10.51 20.95 5.73
CA ASN A 543 -11.35 21.35 6.87
C ASN A 543 -12.42 22.39 6.51
N MET A 544 -12.35 22.98 5.32
CA MET A 544 -13.31 23.94 4.82
C MET A 544 -14.39 23.29 3.96
N PHE A 545 -14.34 21.98 3.69
CA PHE A 545 -15.33 21.28 2.86
C PHE A 545 -16.78 21.52 3.33
N THR A 546 -17.02 21.40 4.64
CA THR A 546 -18.36 21.62 5.22
C THR A 546 -18.83 23.07 5.10
N LYS A 547 -17.91 24.02 4.87
CA LYS A 547 -18.23 25.44 4.67
C LYS A 547 -18.57 25.78 3.22
N PHE A 548 -18.39 24.86 2.27
CA PHE A 548 -18.82 25.07 0.89
C PHE A 548 -20.33 25.28 0.78
N GLY A 549 -21.11 24.73 1.70
CA GLY A 549 -22.57 24.66 1.58
C GLY A 549 -22.99 23.76 0.41
N GLN A 550 -24.27 23.83 0.03
CA GLN A 550 -24.81 23.20 -1.19
C GLN A 550 -24.45 21.71 -1.38
N GLN A 551 -24.52 20.91 -0.31
CA GLN A 551 -24.17 19.48 -0.36
C GLN A 551 -25.02 18.69 -1.36
N GLU A 552 -26.28 19.09 -1.59
CA GLU A 552 -27.14 18.49 -2.62
C GLU A 552 -26.61 18.73 -4.03
N VAL A 553 -25.99 19.88 -4.31
CA VAL A 553 -25.35 20.16 -5.62
C VAL A 553 -24.14 19.25 -5.82
N ILE A 554 -23.32 19.07 -4.78
CA ILE A 554 -22.16 18.17 -4.82
C ILE A 554 -22.64 16.73 -5.03
N LYS A 555 -23.69 16.30 -4.34
CA LYS A 555 -24.29 14.98 -4.53
C LYS A 555 -24.81 14.80 -5.95
N GLU A 556 -25.58 15.76 -6.47
CA GLU A 556 -26.06 15.74 -7.85
C GLU A 556 -24.90 15.68 -8.86
N PHE A 557 -23.82 16.42 -8.62
CA PHE A 557 -22.59 16.35 -9.41
C PHE A 557 -22.06 14.91 -9.48
N HIS A 558 -22.01 14.17 -8.37
CA HIS A 558 -21.55 12.78 -8.38
C HIS A 558 -22.51 11.83 -9.10
N GLU A 559 -23.82 12.10 -9.10
CA GLU A 559 -24.85 11.29 -9.76
C GLU A 559 -24.85 11.43 -11.30
N LYS A 560 -24.36 12.55 -11.85
CA LYS A 560 -24.27 12.76 -13.30
C LYS A 560 -23.28 11.79 -13.97
N LYS A 561 -23.59 11.38 -15.21
CA LYS A 561 -22.84 10.34 -15.94
C LYS A 561 -21.72 10.90 -16.79
N THR A 562 -21.90 12.08 -17.39
CA THR A 562 -20.90 12.70 -18.25
C THR A 562 -20.24 13.90 -17.59
N TRP A 563 -19.03 14.26 -18.03
CA TRP A 563 -18.32 15.42 -17.50
C TRP A 563 -19.03 16.73 -17.83
N GLU A 564 -19.72 16.82 -18.97
CA GLU A 564 -20.50 18.00 -19.37
C GLU A 564 -21.66 18.27 -18.42
N GLU A 565 -22.38 17.22 -18.02
CA GLU A 565 -23.45 17.31 -17.02
C GLU A 565 -22.89 17.69 -15.64
N LYS A 566 -21.79 17.05 -15.24
CA LYS A 566 -21.06 17.35 -14.00
C LYS A 566 -20.66 18.82 -13.94
N TYR A 567 -20.06 19.32 -15.02
CA TYR A 567 -19.61 20.70 -15.11
C TYR A 567 -20.78 21.69 -14.96
N LYS A 568 -21.88 21.47 -15.68
CA LYS A 568 -23.09 22.31 -15.59
C LYS A 568 -23.65 22.39 -14.17
N VAL A 569 -23.75 21.26 -13.47
CA VAL A 569 -24.21 21.22 -12.07
C VAL A 569 -23.21 21.93 -11.16
N GLY A 570 -21.92 21.61 -11.30
CA GLY A 570 -20.86 22.15 -10.46
C GLY A 570 -20.72 23.67 -10.57
N LEU A 571 -21.00 24.28 -11.73
CA LEU A 571 -21.00 25.74 -11.90
C LEU A 571 -21.99 26.47 -10.98
N SER A 572 -22.98 25.78 -10.40
CA SER A 572 -23.91 26.36 -9.43
C SER A 572 -23.35 26.48 -7.99
N LEU A 573 -22.16 25.92 -7.71
CA LEU A 573 -21.48 26.06 -6.42
C LEU A 573 -21.07 27.52 -6.19
N ARG A 574 -21.44 28.10 -5.05
CA ARG A 574 -21.19 29.53 -4.75
C ARG A 574 -19.84 29.78 -4.08
N ASP A 575 -19.30 28.78 -3.38
CA ASP A 575 -18.02 28.91 -2.70
C ASP A 575 -16.87 28.98 -3.72
N PRO A 576 -16.06 30.06 -3.75
CA PRO A 576 -14.97 30.21 -4.71
C PRO A 576 -13.94 29.07 -4.66
N ARG A 577 -13.74 28.45 -3.49
CA ARG A 577 -12.82 27.32 -3.33
C ARG A 577 -13.38 26.05 -3.95
N ALA A 578 -14.69 25.83 -3.79
CA ALA A 578 -15.37 24.70 -4.41
C ALA A 578 -15.36 24.84 -5.94
N GLN A 579 -15.58 26.05 -6.46
CA GLN A 579 -15.42 26.36 -7.89
C GLN A 579 -14.00 26.10 -8.38
N PHE A 580 -13.00 26.55 -7.62
CA PHE A 580 -11.60 26.29 -7.94
C PHE A 580 -11.31 24.79 -8.03
N ILE A 581 -11.69 24.01 -7.01
CA ILE A 581 -11.46 22.55 -6.97
C ILE A 581 -12.21 21.85 -8.11
N LEU A 582 -13.46 22.24 -8.39
CA LEU A 582 -14.24 21.71 -9.52
C LEU A 582 -13.51 21.90 -10.85
N LYS A 583 -13.07 23.13 -11.14
CA LYS A 583 -12.40 23.46 -12.40
C LYS A 583 -11.07 22.71 -12.51
N ARG A 584 -10.31 22.58 -11.41
CA ARG A 584 -9.10 21.75 -11.37
C ARG A 584 -9.39 20.28 -11.66
N LEU A 585 -10.41 19.72 -11.01
CA LEU A 585 -10.81 18.34 -11.21
C LEU A 585 -11.16 18.07 -12.67
N ILE A 586 -11.97 18.93 -13.30
CA ILE A 586 -12.36 18.77 -14.71
C ILE A 586 -11.16 18.97 -15.63
N PHE A 587 -10.23 19.89 -15.32
CA PHE A 587 -9.01 20.07 -16.08
C PHE A 587 -8.17 18.78 -16.15
N ASP A 588 -8.01 18.06 -15.04
CA ASP A 588 -7.24 16.82 -15.00
C ASP A 588 -7.97 15.63 -15.64
N GLU A 589 -9.30 15.60 -15.53
CA GLU A 589 -10.11 14.44 -15.89
C GLU A 589 -10.70 14.50 -17.31
N SER A 590 -11.14 15.68 -17.73
CA SER A 590 -11.81 15.95 -19.00
C SER A 590 -11.61 17.41 -19.43
N PRO A 591 -10.38 17.82 -19.77
CA PRO A 591 -10.04 19.23 -20.03
C PRO A 591 -10.85 19.84 -21.18
N THR A 592 -11.31 19.04 -22.14
CA THR A 592 -12.16 19.48 -23.26
C THR A 592 -13.57 19.88 -22.85
N THR A 593 -13.99 19.57 -21.62
CA THR A 593 -15.31 19.92 -21.09
C THR A 593 -15.36 21.36 -20.57
N LEU A 594 -14.22 21.92 -20.17
CA LEU A 594 -14.15 23.30 -19.69
C LEU A 594 -14.48 24.28 -20.82
N SER A 595 -15.01 25.45 -20.46
CA SER A 595 -15.03 26.57 -21.40
C SER A 595 -13.61 27.05 -21.67
N ASP A 596 -13.39 27.70 -22.81
CA ASP A 596 -12.07 28.22 -23.19
C ASP A 596 -11.48 29.13 -22.11
N ASP A 597 -12.30 29.98 -21.49
CA ASP A 597 -11.89 30.91 -20.44
C ASP A 597 -11.47 30.17 -19.17
N ASP A 598 -12.26 29.18 -18.73
CA ASP A 598 -11.94 28.41 -17.52
C ASP A 598 -10.71 27.52 -17.74
N PHE A 599 -10.58 26.92 -18.92
CA PHE A 599 -9.39 26.14 -19.29
C PHE A 599 -8.12 27.01 -19.26
N LYS A 600 -8.15 28.18 -19.91
CA LYS A 600 -7.02 29.13 -19.93
C LYS A 600 -6.72 29.69 -18.54
N SER A 601 -7.75 29.92 -17.73
CA SER A 601 -7.59 30.40 -16.35
C SER A 601 -6.86 29.36 -15.49
N VAL A 602 -7.29 28.09 -15.54
CA VAL A 602 -6.64 26.98 -14.81
C VAL A 602 -5.22 26.75 -15.31
N HIS A 603 -4.99 26.80 -16.63
CA HIS A 603 -3.67 26.64 -17.22
C HIS A 603 -2.69 27.74 -16.77
N ARG A 604 -3.12 29.00 -16.75
CA ARG A 604 -2.30 30.12 -16.25
C ARG A 604 -1.96 29.96 -14.77
N GLU A 605 -2.93 29.58 -13.94
CA GLU A 605 -2.63 29.33 -12.53
C GLU A 605 -1.67 28.14 -12.36
N LEU A 606 -1.77 27.11 -13.21
CA LEU A 606 -0.80 26.01 -13.24
C LEU A 606 0.60 26.43 -13.64
N HIS A 607 0.74 27.37 -14.57
CA HIS A 607 2.03 27.96 -14.90
C HIS A 607 2.68 28.59 -13.65
N ASP A 608 1.95 29.48 -12.98
CA ASP A 608 2.44 30.19 -11.79
C ASP A 608 2.76 29.24 -10.64
N ARG A 609 2.03 28.12 -10.57
CA ARG A 609 2.18 27.12 -9.52
C ARG A 609 3.32 26.15 -9.78
N LEU A 610 3.42 25.58 -10.97
CA LEU A 610 4.29 24.44 -11.25
C LEU A 610 5.61 24.84 -11.89
N VAL A 611 5.64 25.93 -12.66
CA VAL A 611 6.82 26.34 -13.44
C VAL A 611 7.66 27.38 -12.69
N ILE A 612 7.02 28.35 -12.04
CA ILE A 612 7.74 29.41 -11.34
C ILE A 612 8.42 28.83 -10.09
N ASN A 613 9.75 28.82 -10.09
CA ASN A 613 10.57 28.31 -9.00
C ASN A 613 10.54 29.29 -7.80
N GLN A 614 9.69 29.00 -6.83
CA GLN A 614 9.56 29.70 -5.55
C GLN A 614 9.43 28.65 -4.45
N GLU A 615 9.70 29.04 -3.20
CA GLU A 615 9.47 28.15 -2.06
C GLU A 615 7.95 27.89 -1.92
N ARG A 616 7.55 26.62 -2.10
CA ARG A 616 6.15 26.18 -2.10
C ARG A 616 5.99 24.96 -1.20
N PRO A 617 4.79 24.74 -0.62
CA PRO A 617 4.51 23.55 0.19
C PRO A 617 4.26 22.27 -0.64
N PHE A 618 4.57 22.29 -1.93
CA PHE A 618 4.42 21.18 -2.87
C PHE A 618 5.57 21.23 -3.87
N THR A 619 5.85 20.08 -4.48
CA THR A 619 6.93 19.96 -5.45
C THR A 619 6.60 20.67 -6.76
N THR A 620 7.48 21.57 -7.19
CA THR A 620 7.41 22.25 -8.49
C THR A 620 8.15 21.46 -9.57
N ILE A 621 7.97 21.81 -10.85
CA ILE A 621 8.69 21.15 -11.95
C ILE A 621 10.22 21.38 -11.83
N PRO A 622 10.72 22.61 -11.60
CA PRO A 622 12.16 22.83 -11.41
C PRO A 622 12.73 22.06 -10.21
N GLU A 623 11.99 22.01 -9.10
CA GLU A 623 12.40 21.24 -7.91
C GLU A 623 12.47 19.74 -8.20
N ALA A 624 11.46 19.18 -8.89
CA ALA A 624 11.45 17.77 -9.28
C ALA A 624 12.57 17.44 -10.27
N MET A 625 12.91 18.34 -11.19
CA MET A 625 14.03 18.16 -12.12
C MET A 625 15.36 18.11 -11.36
N MET A 626 15.60 19.07 -10.45
CA MET A 626 16.79 19.08 -9.60
C MET A 626 16.91 17.82 -8.73
N GLN A 627 15.80 17.36 -8.15
CA GLN A 627 15.76 16.10 -7.39
C GLN A 627 16.03 14.90 -8.29
N THR A 628 15.52 14.90 -9.52
CA THR A 628 15.74 13.83 -10.51
C THR A 628 17.22 13.75 -10.89
N ASP A 629 17.88 14.88 -11.12
CA ASP A 629 19.31 14.96 -11.42
C ASP A 629 20.16 14.47 -10.23
N THR A 630 19.74 14.82 -9.00
CA THR A 630 20.40 14.34 -7.78
C THR A 630 20.30 12.81 -7.66
N GLU A 631 19.12 12.24 -7.88
CA GLU A 631 18.91 10.78 -7.85
C GLU A 631 19.65 10.06 -8.98
N LEU A 632 19.75 10.67 -10.17
CA LEU A 632 20.55 10.15 -11.28
C LEU A 632 22.03 10.08 -10.89
N SER A 633 22.59 11.17 -10.35
CA SER A 633 23.98 11.22 -9.89
C SER A 633 24.25 10.20 -8.78
N ASN A 634 23.36 10.05 -7.80
CA ASN A 634 23.48 9.03 -6.75
C ASN A 634 23.54 7.60 -7.31
N LEU A 635 22.90 7.34 -8.46
CA LEU A 635 22.88 6.01 -9.08
C LEU A 635 24.11 5.71 -9.92
N GLU A 636 24.81 6.73 -10.46
CA GLU A 636 25.99 6.56 -11.33
C GLU A 636 27.07 5.69 -10.69
N ASP A 637 27.32 5.86 -9.39
CA ASP A 637 28.32 5.10 -8.62
C ASP A 637 27.73 3.95 -7.78
N SER A 638 26.40 3.73 -7.82
CA SER A 638 25.79 2.67 -7.02
C SER A 638 26.00 1.27 -7.61
N GLU A 639 26.20 0.29 -6.72
CA GLU A 639 26.18 -1.17 -7.02
C GLU A 639 24.76 -1.78 -6.86
N ASP A 640 23.70 -0.96 -6.92
CA ASP A 640 22.32 -1.42 -6.73
C ASP A 640 21.89 -2.39 -7.85
N GLU A 641 21.45 -3.59 -7.49
CA GLU A 641 20.98 -4.62 -8.43
C GLU A 641 19.80 -4.14 -9.32
N ASN A 642 19.05 -3.12 -8.89
CA ASN A 642 17.94 -2.50 -9.63
C ASN A 642 18.33 -1.20 -10.38
N LYS A 643 19.62 -0.85 -10.45
CA LYS A 643 20.11 0.39 -11.06
C LYS A 643 19.53 0.67 -12.45
N ASP A 644 19.58 -0.28 -13.37
CA ASP A 644 19.04 -0.10 -14.74
C ASP A 644 17.56 0.27 -14.75
N LYS A 645 16.77 -0.32 -13.85
CA LYS A 645 15.33 -0.02 -13.71
C LYS A 645 15.13 1.38 -13.16
N LYS A 646 15.88 1.75 -12.12
CA LYS A 646 15.82 3.08 -11.50
C LYS A 646 16.24 4.18 -12.48
N LEU A 647 17.34 3.98 -13.21
CA LEU A 647 17.79 4.87 -14.28
C LEU A 647 16.71 5.04 -15.35
N LYS A 648 16.07 3.95 -15.79
CA LYS A 648 14.96 4.04 -16.74
C LYS A 648 13.80 4.88 -16.19
N ILE A 649 13.39 4.66 -14.95
CA ILE A 649 12.32 5.42 -14.29
C ILE A 649 12.64 6.91 -14.28
N LEU A 650 13.85 7.28 -13.87
CA LEU A 650 14.28 8.68 -13.77
C LEU A 650 14.40 9.34 -15.14
N ASN A 651 14.96 8.66 -16.14
CA ASN A 651 15.05 9.19 -17.50
C ASN A 651 13.67 9.42 -18.13
N GLU A 652 12.75 8.46 -17.99
CA GLU A 652 11.36 8.63 -18.43
C GLU A 652 10.66 9.77 -17.68
N TYR A 653 10.97 9.94 -16.39
CA TYR A 653 10.42 11.03 -15.58
C TYR A 653 10.96 12.40 -15.99
N ASN A 654 12.26 12.50 -16.29
CA ASN A 654 12.86 13.73 -16.77
C ASN A 654 12.23 14.19 -18.10
N THR A 655 12.02 13.26 -19.05
CA THR A 655 11.29 13.55 -20.30
C THR A 655 9.87 14.07 -20.03
N TYR A 656 9.18 13.47 -19.06
CA TYR A 656 7.84 13.91 -18.65
C TYR A 656 7.85 15.32 -18.05
N LEU A 657 8.81 15.64 -17.16
CA LEU A 657 8.95 16.95 -16.55
C LEU A 657 9.23 18.03 -17.61
N SER A 658 10.17 17.79 -18.54
CA SER A 658 10.46 18.72 -19.63
C SER A 658 9.24 18.93 -20.54
N PHE A 659 8.44 17.90 -20.79
CA PHE A 659 7.19 18.05 -21.54
C PHE A 659 6.20 18.96 -20.80
N LEU A 660 5.99 18.73 -19.50
CA LEU A 660 5.06 19.53 -18.71
C LEU A 660 5.52 20.99 -18.57
N GLU A 661 6.82 21.22 -18.38
CA GLU A 661 7.39 22.58 -18.31
C GLU A 661 7.06 23.38 -19.57
N ASN A 662 7.29 22.78 -20.75
CA ASN A 662 6.97 23.38 -22.04
C ASN A 662 5.45 23.59 -22.21
N TYR A 663 4.65 22.59 -21.84
CA TYR A 663 3.20 22.68 -21.94
C TYR A 663 2.61 23.80 -21.09
N PHE A 664 3.03 23.92 -19.82
CA PHE A 664 2.55 24.96 -18.92
C PHE A 664 3.14 26.33 -19.21
N SER A 665 4.25 26.43 -19.95
CA SER A 665 4.83 27.70 -20.40
C SER A 665 4.21 28.23 -21.71
N THR A 666 3.38 27.44 -22.38
CA THR A 666 2.80 27.80 -23.68
C THR A 666 1.68 28.84 -23.54
N LYS A 667 1.71 29.90 -24.36
CA LYS A 667 0.69 30.98 -24.36
C LYS A 667 -0.67 30.57 -24.95
N ASN A 668 -0.68 29.61 -25.87
CA ASN A 668 -1.89 29.09 -26.53
C ASN A 668 -2.06 27.59 -26.27
N PRO A 669 -2.33 27.18 -25.01
CA PRO A 669 -2.43 25.77 -24.65
C PRO A 669 -3.66 25.13 -25.30
N GLN A 670 -3.55 23.84 -25.59
CA GLN A 670 -4.65 22.99 -26.03
C GLN A 670 -4.89 21.89 -25.00
N PRO A 671 -6.14 21.41 -24.80
CA PRO A 671 -6.42 20.31 -23.90
C PRO A 671 -5.51 19.10 -24.13
N LEU A 672 -4.84 18.63 -23.08
CA LEU A 672 -4.02 17.42 -23.15
C LEU A 672 -4.90 16.19 -23.40
N LYS A 673 -4.35 15.24 -24.16
CA LYS A 673 -4.90 13.89 -24.21
C LYS A 673 -4.70 13.20 -22.86
N THR A 674 -5.33 12.05 -22.66
CA THR A 674 -5.17 11.25 -21.43
C THR A 674 -4.74 9.82 -21.75
N GLY A 675 -4.22 9.11 -20.73
CA GLY A 675 -3.91 7.68 -20.86
C GLY A 675 -2.81 7.38 -21.88
N LYS A 676 -3.04 6.34 -22.70
CA LYS A 676 -2.10 5.90 -23.75
C LYS A 676 -1.81 6.98 -24.79
N GLU A 677 -2.79 7.83 -25.10
CA GLU A 677 -2.61 8.88 -26.10
C GLU A 677 -1.74 10.02 -25.57
N LEU A 678 -1.81 10.33 -24.28
CA LEU A 678 -0.87 11.25 -23.63
C LEU A 678 0.55 10.67 -23.63
N VAL A 679 0.69 9.38 -23.31
CA VAL A 679 2.01 8.72 -23.36
C VAL A 679 2.61 8.75 -24.77
N LYS A 680 1.80 8.55 -25.81
CA LYS A 680 2.28 8.74 -27.19
C LYS A 680 2.75 10.17 -27.40
N GLN A 681 1.96 11.16 -27.00
CA GLN A 681 2.31 12.59 -27.18
C GLN A 681 3.61 13.00 -26.45
N ILE A 682 3.93 12.39 -25.31
CA ILE A 682 5.11 12.73 -24.50
C ILE A 682 6.38 11.99 -24.97
N PHE A 683 6.24 10.72 -25.37
CA PHE A 683 7.37 9.82 -25.61
C PHE A 683 7.55 9.41 -27.07
N SER A 684 6.83 10.04 -28.00
CA SER A 684 7.08 9.98 -29.45
C SER A 684 8.09 11.03 -29.85
#